data_AF-A0A7X4VZG7-F1
#
_entry.id   AF-A0A7X4VZG7-F1
#
_cell.length_a   1.000
_cell.length_b   1.000
_cell.length_c   1.000
_cell.angle_alpha   90.00
_cell.angle_beta   90.00
_cell.angle_gamma   90.00
#
_symmetry.space_group_name_H-M   'P 1'
#
loop_
_entity.id
_entity.type
_entity.pdbx_description
1 polymer ?
#
loop_
_entity_poly.entity_id
_entity_poly.type
_entity_poly.pdbx_seq_one_letter_code
_entity_poly.pdbx_strand_id
1 'polypeptide(L)'
;MPQHSTTRHFWLSGQRAAEQDRFFREALETQGWVEGDETTWDAGWVTGMPAPSQFRRVSAHRKLNHFPGNAALTVKSRLHESLSSMKARVGEGVGDNKGHPLLSRLNFFPHAWVMPHDYHALQRAALAEPERRWILKPTNASKGKGVRVLRDAAEAPPSPNWLVQEYLDRPHTIRGHKYVLRLYVLISSLTPLRLYLYHQGFAKLASEPWDPDDADNPYSQLTNPDINALNTRVEVPVEFIDLARYRGWLRDQGHDDEALFAKIGDLVTLTAISGVDALRRRTAEAGADPRGGYELLGLDCMIDDDLKPWILECNLSPSLGTCAAPEDGGIAEERIKGELVRDMLRLVGIAGEAPPEPETDSPSALLAEARAEASRAGGFKRLLPSASPERYLPFFSLPSLADMTLAEALVGRAMPRPRLARRRVIELHEADSLALYAADTGRLYRPNDAAALIWLLATEGLDPDAIAEALRSASTEPPEPMALRRQVWQTLGEWCRDGLLCQTEAVVQAPSARSETAQTEVAADAEPAAVKLRHDGRAWALRIADAAIEQRLVEAFGAGLEPLPPEEAGQLPWLSLLAAPAGYALAEGSRLVSSRLTLAEVVPALSTLLLRLAARSGEPVLDVACWQPRPGEMMLLAVDDESCREALTSSLGEALSRGVRLTLQDDTVHVEPLGLPFTGRGKMSDDGSAEQGATSLRLVTLKTNQDDASAGLLPQTRLDALAALLPRCHSCEGGVPSADLMARLDSWLEGVSRQIVCLSEDGSGLFAMLLQSGVTSAGKASIEA
;
A
#
# COMPACT_ATOMS: atom_id res chain seq x y z
N MET A 1 -55.27 -13.26 -1.19
CA MET A 1 -53.87 -13.63 -0.88
C MET A 1 -53.46 -12.80 0.34
N PRO A 2 -53.19 -13.39 1.50
CA PRO A 2 -52.79 -12.61 2.68
C PRO A 2 -51.38 -12.04 2.42
N GLN A 3 -51.25 -10.72 2.48
CA GLN A 3 -49.95 -10.03 2.46
C GLN A 3 -49.20 -10.44 3.74
N HIS A 4 -48.15 -11.25 3.59
CA HIS A 4 -47.19 -11.45 4.68
C HIS A 4 -46.47 -10.11 4.91
N SER A 5 -46.94 -9.36 5.91
CA SER A 5 -46.13 -8.32 6.56
C SER A 5 -45.00 -9.03 7.29
N THR A 6 -43.90 -9.32 6.59
CA THR A 6 -42.67 -9.79 7.23
C THR A 6 -42.14 -8.66 8.12
N THR A 7 -42.17 -8.88 9.43
CA THR A 7 -41.55 -7.99 10.41
C THR A 7 -40.08 -7.78 10.03
N ARG A 8 -39.67 -6.54 9.80
CA ARG A 8 -38.29 -6.19 9.46
C ARG A 8 -37.47 -5.94 10.72
N HIS A 9 -36.21 -6.38 10.71
CA HIS A 9 -35.34 -6.34 11.88
C HIS A 9 -34.14 -5.41 11.68
N PHE A 10 -33.82 -4.59 12.69
CA PHE A 10 -32.57 -3.83 12.72
C PHE A 10 -31.63 -4.34 13.80
N TRP A 11 -30.32 -4.27 13.56
CA TRP A 11 -29.31 -4.73 14.50
C TRP A 11 -28.38 -3.59 14.88
N LEU A 12 -28.27 -3.32 16.19
CA LEU A 12 -27.32 -2.39 16.78
C LEU A 12 -26.16 -3.17 17.42
N SER A 13 -24.91 -2.78 17.15
CA SER A 13 -23.74 -3.43 17.74
C SER A 13 -22.54 -2.48 17.85
N GLY A 14 -21.54 -2.89 18.64
CA GLY A 14 -20.29 -2.16 18.84
C GLY A 14 -20.20 -1.47 20.20
N GLN A 15 -19.04 -0.89 20.50
CA GLN A 15 -18.78 -0.23 21.79
C GLN A 15 -19.07 1.27 21.70
N ARG A 16 -20.34 1.66 21.82
CA ARG A 16 -20.77 3.05 21.95
C ARG A 16 -21.90 3.23 22.95
N ALA A 17 -22.03 4.46 23.45
CA ALA A 17 -23.13 4.86 24.31
C ALA A 17 -24.45 4.91 23.52
N ALA A 18 -25.56 4.55 24.17
CA ALA A 18 -26.88 4.44 23.54
C ALA A 18 -27.35 5.73 22.84
N GLU A 19 -26.91 6.89 23.32
CA GLU A 19 -27.17 8.19 22.69
C GLU A 19 -26.68 8.29 21.24
N GLN A 20 -25.64 7.52 20.86
CA GLN A 20 -25.06 7.54 19.52
C GLN A 20 -25.91 6.75 18.51
N ASP A 21 -26.75 5.84 19.01
CA ASP A 21 -27.65 5.01 18.18
C ASP A 21 -29.10 5.49 18.23
N ARG A 22 -29.41 6.43 19.13
CA ARG A 22 -30.76 6.98 19.38
C ARG A 22 -31.51 7.32 18.09
N PHE A 23 -30.91 8.14 17.22
CA PHE A 23 -31.56 8.58 15.99
C PHE A 23 -31.85 7.44 15.00
N PHE A 24 -30.97 6.43 14.96
CA PHE A 24 -31.17 5.27 14.09
C PHE A 24 -32.32 4.40 14.61
N ARG A 25 -32.31 4.10 15.91
CA ARG A 25 -33.38 3.36 16.59
C ARG A 25 -34.73 4.04 16.42
N GLU A 26 -34.84 5.30 16.84
CA GLU A 26 -36.10 6.06 16.79
C GLU A 26 -36.66 6.16 15.36
N ALA A 27 -35.78 6.36 14.36
CA ALA A 27 -36.21 6.45 12.97
C ALA A 27 -36.77 5.14 12.41
N LEU A 28 -36.33 3.98 12.89
CA LEU A 28 -36.80 2.66 12.43
C LEU A 28 -37.98 2.13 13.24
N GLU A 29 -37.98 2.30 14.56
CA GLU A 29 -39.10 1.89 15.43
C GLU A 29 -40.40 2.62 15.07
N THR A 30 -40.30 3.91 14.71
CA THR A 30 -41.46 4.70 14.22
C THR A 30 -42.03 4.18 12.89
N GLN A 31 -41.30 3.33 12.18
CA GLN A 31 -41.72 2.66 10.94
C GLN A 31 -42.11 1.18 11.16
N GLY A 32 -42.21 0.73 12.42
CA GLY A 32 -42.62 -0.64 12.75
C GLY A 32 -41.52 -1.68 12.65
N TRP A 33 -40.25 -1.27 12.56
CA TRP A 33 -39.12 -2.20 12.65
C TRP A 33 -38.89 -2.65 14.09
N VAL A 34 -38.34 -3.85 14.26
CA VAL A 34 -38.04 -4.44 15.58
C VAL A 34 -36.54 -4.64 15.73
N GLU A 35 -36.01 -4.44 16.93
CA GLU A 35 -34.60 -4.73 17.24
C GLU A 35 -34.37 -6.25 17.18
N GLY A 36 -33.41 -6.68 16.36
CA GLY A 36 -32.93 -8.05 16.22
C GLY A 36 -31.50 -8.19 16.74
N ASP A 37 -30.76 -9.14 16.17
CA ASP A 37 -29.40 -9.47 16.60
C ASP A 37 -28.49 -9.77 15.41
N GLU A 38 -27.25 -10.20 15.70
CA GLU A 38 -26.25 -10.52 14.67
C GLU A 38 -26.68 -11.66 13.74
N THR A 39 -27.69 -12.47 14.11
CA THR A 39 -28.23 -13.59 13.33
C THR A 39 -29.51 -13.21 12.59
N THR A 40 -30.26 -12.22 13.06
CA THR A 40 -31.56 -11.82 12.52
C THR A 40 -31.63 -10.31 12.30
N TRP A 41 -31.28 -9.86 11.09
CA TRP A 41 -31.30 -8.44 10.71
C TRP A 41 -31.48 -8.23 9.19
N ASP A 42 -32.15 -7.13 8.85
CA ASP A 42 -32.29 -6.59 7.49
C ASP A 42 -31.52 -5.26 7.34
N ALA A 43 -31.39 -4.48 8.43
CA ALA A 43 -30.56 -3.28 8.49
C ALA A 43 -29.60 -3.34 9.69
N GLY A 44 -28.29 -3.35 9.43
CA GLY A 44 -27.25 -3.30 10.45
C GLY A 44 -26.72 -1.88 10.65
N TRP A 45 -26.61 -1.48 11.91
CA TRP A 45 -25.91 -0.28 12.38
C TRP A 45 -24.89 -0.67 13.44
N VAL A 46 -23.66 -0.86 12.99
CA VAL A 46 -22.56 -1.29 13.82
C VAL A 46 -21.62 -0.12 14.05
N THR A 47 -21.15 0.03 15.28
CA THR A 47 -20.06 0.93 15.61
C THR A 47 -18.74 0.18 15.58
N GLY A 48 -17.81 0.65 14.76
CA GLY A 48 -16.55 -0.07 14.52
C GLY A 48 -16.73 -1.14 13.43
N MET A 49 -15.69 -1.91 13.16
CA MET A 49 -15.73 -2.86 12.05
C MET A 49 -16.49 -4.15 12.43
N PRO A 50 -17.56 -4.53 11.71
CA PRO A 50 -18.25 -5.80 11.88
C PRO A 50 -17.34 -7.01 11.62
N ALA A 51 -17.74 -8.18 12.13
CA ALA A 51 -17.06 -9.44 11.81
C ALA A 51 -17.12 -9.73 10.29
N PRO A 52 -16.05 -10.27 9.67
CA PRO A 52 -16.01 -10.55 8.23
C PRO A 52 -17.20 -11.36 7.69
N SER A 53 -17.74 -12.27 8.49
CA SER A 53 -18.88 -13.12 8.14
C SER A 53 -20.17 -12.34 7.89
N GLN A 54 -20.36 -11.17 8.52
CA GLN A 54 -21.56 -10.35 8.36
C GLN A 54 -21.65 -9.73 6.96
N PHE A 55 -20.49 -9.43 6.35
CA PHE A 55 -20.46 -8.85 5.01
C PHE A 55 -20.97 -9.81 3.92
N ARG A 56 -20.81 -11.13 4.08
CA ARG A 56 -21.36 -12.12 3.14
C ARG A 56 -22.89 -12.15 3.09
N ARG A 57 -23.54 -11.57 4.10
CA ARG A 57 -24.99 -11.55 4.23
C ARG A 57 -25.62 -10.32 3.59
N VAL A 58 -24.83 -9.29 3.29
CA VAL A 58 -25.34 -8.06 2.68
C VAL A 58 -25.85 -8.35 1.27
N SER A 59 -26.88 -7.63 0.87
CA SER A 59 -27.46 -7.72 -0.47
C SER A 59 -28.11 -6.39 -0.83
N ALA A 60 -28.73 -6.30 -2.00
CA ALA A 60 -29.56 -5.16 -2.36
C ALA A 60 -30.68 -4.86 -1.33
N HIS A 61 -31.12 -5.88 -0.57
CA HIS A 61 -32.21 -5.78 0.41
C HIS A 61 -31.75 -5.82 1.88
N ARG A 62 -30.55 -6.37 2.15
CA ARG A 62 -29.98 -6.43 3.48
C ARG A 62 -28.78 -5.48 3.58
N LYS A 63 -28.93 -4.39 4.35
CA LYS A 63 -28.01 -3.25 4.34
C LYS A 63 -27.16 -3.16 5.60
N LEU A 64 -25.85 -2.96 5.46
CA LEU A 64 -24.91 -2.80 6.58
C LEU A 64 -24.14 -1.49 6.45
N ASN A 65 -23.98 -0.75 7.55
CA ASN A 65 -23.39 0.60 7.58
C ASN A 65 -21.86 0.67 7.44
N HIS A 66 -21.22 -0.34 6.83
CA HIS A 66 -19.79 -0.35 6.57
C HIS A 66 -19.43 -1.06 5.26
N PHE A 67 -18.32 -0.60 4.66
CA PHE A 67 -17.59 -1.35 3.64
C PHE A 67 -16.25 -1.86 4.19
N PRO A 68 -15.88 -3.12 3.91
CA PRO A 68 -14.52 -3.60 4.11
C PRO A 68 -13.51 -2.68 3.39
N GLY A 69 -12.38 -2.39 4.02
CA GLY A 69 -11.34 -1.53 3.43
C GLY A 69 -11.48 -0.03 3.68
N ASN A 70 -12.49 0.42 4.43
CA ASN A 70 -12.70 1.84 4.75
C ASN A 70 -11.53 2.51 5.52
N ALA A 71 -10.64 1.72 6.13
CA ALA A 71 -9.41 2.20 6.75
C ALA A 71 -8.53 3.02 5.78
N ALA A 72 -8.63 2.78 4.46
CA ALA A 72 -7.97 3.59 3.43
C ALA A 72 -8.37 5.07 3.49
N LEU A 73 -9.57 5.37 4.00
CA LEU A 73 -10.07 6.73 4.17
C LEU A 73 -10.00 7.17 5.64
N THR A 74 -10.23 6.26 6.59
CA THR A 74 -10.53 6.63 7.98
C THR A 74 -9.34 6.55 8.94
N VAL A 75 -8.25 5.89 8.56
CA VAL A 75 -6.99 5.91 9.32
C VAL A 75 -6.09 7.00 8.75
N LYS A 76 -5.60 7.91 9.59
CA LYS A 76 -4.86 9.13 9.15
C LYS A 76 -3.68 8.82 8.21
N SER A 77 -2.85 7.85 8.57
CA SER A 77 -1.70 7.45 7.75
C SER A 77 -2.13 6.83 6.42
N ARG A 78 -3.21 6.03 6.43
CA ARG A 78 -3.75 5.39 5.22
C ARG A 78 -4.46 6.37 4.30
N LEU A 79 -5.17 7.36 4.85
CA LEU A 79 -5.75 8.46 4.08
C LEU A 79 -4.65 9.24 3.35
N HIS A 80 -3.57 9.58 4.05
CA HIS A 80 -2.41 10.21 3.43
C HIS A 80 -1.81 9.32 2.33
N GLU A 81 -1.60 8.03 2.60
CA GLU A 81 -1.10 7.06 1.62
C GLU A 81 -2.01 6.96 0.37
N SER A 82 -3.33 6.88 0.54
CA SER A 82 -4.31 6.84 -0.55
C SER A 82 -4.28 8.09 -1.42
N LEU A 83 -4.26 9.27 -0.80
CA LEU A 83 -4.21 10.55 -1.50
C LEU A 83 -2.86 10.77 -2.21
N SER A 84 -1.74 10.46 -1.53
CA SER A 84 -0.39 10.53 -2.09
C SER A 84 -0.19 9.55 -3.25
N SER A 85 -0.71 8.33 -3.14
CA SER A 85 -0.64 7.32 -4.21
C SER A 85 -1.45 7.75 -5.43
N MET A 86 -2.65 8.31 -5.23
CA MET A 86 -3.44 8.88 -6.31
C MET A 86 -2.69 10.04 -6.99
N LYS A 87 -2.08 10.95 -6.22
CA LYS A 87 -1.29 12.07 -6.75
C LYS A 87 -0.08 11.60 -7.57
N ALA A 88 0.65 10.60 -7.08
CA ALA A 88 1.78 9.99 -7.79
C ALA A 88 1.31 9.34 -9.10
N ARG A 89 0.26 8.50 -9.06
CA ARG A 89 -0.30 7.84 -10.24
C ARG A 89 -0.75 8.84 -11.31
N VAL A 90 -1.49 9.89 -10.92
CA VAL A 90 -1.93 10.93 -11.84
C VAL A 90 -0.73 11.69 -12.43
N GLY A 91 0.30 11.96 -11.62
CA GLY A 91 1.53 12.61 -12.09
C GLY A 91 2.28 11.78 -13.13
N GLU A 92 2.40 10.47 -12.89
CA GLU A 92 3.01 9.55 -13.86
C GLU A 92 2.21 9.49 -15.17
N GLY A 93 0.88 9.55 -15.10
CA GLY A 93 -0.01 9.51 -16.28
C GLY A 93 0.01 10.77 -17.16
N VAL A 94 0.35 11.93 -16.59
CA VAL A 94 0.42 13.23 -17.31
C VAL A 94 1.86 13.64 -17.64
N GLY A 95 2.87 12.88 -17.20
CA GLY A 95 4.29 13.15 -17.38
C GLY A 95 4.86 14.23 -16.45
N ASP A 96 6.09 14.69 -16.71
CA ASP A 96 6.87 15.64 -15.88
C ASP A 96 6.31 17.09 -15.85
N ASN A 97 5.01 17.28 -16.09
CA ASN A 97 4.36 18.59 -16.00
C ASN A 97 3.84 18.85 -14.58
N LYS A 98 4.70 19.33 -13.69
CA LYS A 98 4.33 19.70 -12.31
C LYS A 98 3.21 20.74 -12.23
N GLY A 99 2.97 21.52 -13.29
CA GLY A 99 1.90 22.52 -13.39
C GLY A 99 0.57 21.99 -13.93
N HIS A 100 0.44 20.67 -14.14
CA HIS A 100 -0.76 20.11 -14.76
C HIS A 100 -2.03 20.40 -13.92
N PRO A 101 -3.16 20.83 -14.53
CA PRO A 101 -4.38 21.14 -13.79
C PRO A 101 -4.88 19.99 -12.91
N LEU A 102 -4.73 18.73 -13.33
CA LEU A 102 -5.12 17.58 -12.52
C LEU A 102 -4.31 17.47 -11.22
N LEU A 103 -3.00 17.74 -11.27
CA LEU A 103 -2.14 17.74 -10.09
C LEU A 103 -2.47 18.88 -9.13
N SER A 104 -2.79 20.06 -9.68
CA SER A 104 -3.19 21.21 -8.87
C SER A 104 -4.47 20.94 -8.06
N ARG A 105 -5.40 20.17 -8.63
CA ARG A 105 -6.64 19.74 -7.96
C ARG A 105 -6.43 18.74 -6.84
N LEU A 106 -5.24 18.16 -6.69
CA LEU A 106 -4.87 17.28 -5.59
C LEU A 106 -4.11 17.99 -4.47
N ASN A 107 -3.92 19.31 -4.55
CA ASN A 107 -3.23 20.08 -3.53
C ASN A 107 -4.16 20.52 -2.39
N PHE A 108 -4.94 19.61 -1.81
CA PHE A 108 -5.91 19.90 -0.73
C PHE A 108 -5.66 19.13 0.56
N PHE A 109 -4.54 18.40 0.66
CA PHE A 109 -4.14 17.69 1.87
C PHE A 109 -2.69 18.06 2.20
N PRO A 110 -2.38 18.38 3.47
CA PRO A 110 -1.00 18.63 3.90
C PRO A 110 -0.16 17.36 3.82
N HIS A 111 1.15 17.52 3.58
CA HIS A 111 2.06 16.38 3.58
C HIS A 111 2.22 15.82 5.00
N ALA A 112 2.46 14.51 5.10
CA ALA A 112 2.61 13.84 6.37
C ALA A 112 3.68 12.74 6.31
N TRP A 113 4.37 12.55 7.43
CA TRP A 113 5.47 11.62 7.66
C TRP A 113 5.05 10.61 8.73
N VAL A 114 5.12 9.33 8.42
CA VAL A 114 4.76 8.22 9.32
C VAL A 114 5.98 7.77 10.11
N MET A 115 5.92 7.85 11.43
CA MET A 115 7.02 7.44 12.32
C MET A 115 7.06 5.91 12.51
N PRO A 116 8.25 5.32 12.70
CA PRO A 116 9.57 5.96 12.69
C PRO A 116 10.19 6.08 11.28
N HIS A 117 9.60 5.43 10.27
CA HIS A 117 10.18 5.28 8.93
C HIS A 117 10.54 6.62 8.27
N ASP A 118 9.68 7.62 8.44
CA ASP A 118 9.84 8.91 7.79
C ASP A 118 10.57 9.95 8.66
N TYR A 119 11.10 9.59 9.83
CA TYR A 119 11.72 10.54 10.77
C TYR A 119 12.83 11.37 10.11
N HIS A 120 13.77 10.73 9.40
CA HIS A 120 14.84 11.47 8.73
C HIS A 120 14.35 12.30 7.54
N ALA A 121 13.30 11.85 6.85
CA ALA A 121 12.68 12.62 5.78
C ALA A 121 12.00 13.87 6.34
N LEU A 122 11.37 13.77 7.51
CA LEU A 122 10.82 14.89 8.26
C LEU A 122 11.93 15.87 8.67
N GLN A 123 13.04 15.40 9.25
CA GLN A 123 14.15 16.29 9.64
C GLN A 123 14.74 17.04 8.44
N ARG A 124 14.89 16.36 7.29
CA ARG A 124 15.34 17.01 6.04
C ARG A 124 14.34 18.05 5.55
N ALA A 125 13.04 17.78 5.62
CA ALA A 125 12.01 18.73 5.25
C ALA A 125 12.01 19.96 6.18
N ALA A 126 12.11 19.75 7.49
CA ALA A 126 12.22 20.82 8.48
C ALA A 126 13.47 21.68 8.29
N LEU A 127 14.61 21.08 7.94
CA LEU A 127 15.84 21.82 7.63
C LEU A 127 15.70 22.65 6.33
N ALA A 128 15.02 22.09 5.32
CA ALA A 128 14.80 22.78 4.05
C ALA A 128 13.81 23.95 4.16
N GLU A 129 12.85 23.86 5.09
CA GLU A 129 11.83 24.87 5.34
C GLU A 129 11.74 25.23 6.84
N PRO A 130 12.70 26.02 7.39
CA PRO A 130 12.80 26.26 8.83
C PRO A 130 11.57 26.95 9.46
N GLU A 131 10.86 27.76 8.68
CA GLU A 131 9.64 28.46 9.11
C GLU A 131 8.41 27.54 9.11
N ARG A 132 8.50 26.34 8.53
CA ARG A 132 7.36 25.42 8.44
C ARG A 132 7.07 24.83 9.82
N ARG A 133 5.81 24.88 10.21
CA ARG A 133 5.33 24.31 11.48
C ARG A 133 4.79 22.90 11.28
N TRP A 134 4.81 22.12 12.36
CA TRP A 134 4.47 20.70 12.34
C TRP A 134 3.45 20.36 13.43
N ILE A 135 2.58 19.39 13.16
CA ILE A 135 1.62 18.87 14.13
C ILE A 135 1.81 17.35 14.28
N LEU A 136 2.01 16.92 15.52
CA LEU A 136 2.11 15.50 15.88
C LEU A 136 0.72 14.94 16.15
N LYS A 137 0.42 13.78 15.56
CA LYS A 137 -0.86 13.09 15.69
C LYS A 137 -0.60 11.60 15.93
N PRO A 138 -1.33 10.95 16.85
CA PRO A 138 -1.34 9.49 16.93
C PRO A 138 -2.06 8.89 15.72
N THR A 139 -1.60 7.74 15.23
CA THR A 139 -2.19 7.09 14.04
C THR A 139 -3.57 6.51 14.30
N ASN A 140 -3.79 5.95 15.50
CA ASN A 140 -5.00 5.19 15.86
C ASN A 140 -5.82 5.81 17.00
N ALA A 141 -5.46 7.00 17.51
CA ALA A 141 -6.25 7.64 18.55
C ALA A 141 -7.31 8.59 17.97
N SER A 142 -8.42 8.72 18.70
CA SER A 142 -9.51 9.66 18.44
C SER A 142 -9.59 10.71 19.54
N LYS A 143 -10.50 11.70 19.37
CA LYS A 143 -10.79 12.74 20.38
C LYS A 143 -9.65 13.73 20.69
N GLY A 144 -8.70 13.89 19.78
CA GLY A 144 -7.59 14.86 19.93
C GLY A 144 -6.54 14.50 20.99
N LYS A 145 -6.66 13.36 21.69
CA LYS A 145 -5.69 12.96 22.73
C LYS A 145 -4.31 12.73 22.10
N GLY A 146 -3.28 13.38 22.64
CA GLY A 146 -1.90 13.29 22.16
C GLY A 146 -1.60 14.10 20.90
N VAL A 147 -2.56 14.87 20.38
CA VAL A 147 -2.32 15.81 19.28
C VAL A 147 -1.71 17.08 19.84
N ARG A 148 -0.60 17.54 19.27
CA ARG A 148 0.02 18.83 19.64
C ARG A 148 0.82 19.42 18.48
N VAL A 149 0.91 20.74 18.45
CA VAL A 149 1.83 21.45 17.56
C VAL A 149 3.24 21.24 18.10
N LEU A 150 4.20 20.93 17.23
CA LEU A 150 5.60 20.79 17.59
C LEU A 150 6.28 22.16 17.48
N ARG A 151 7.16 22.49 18.42
CA ARG A 151 8.05 23.66 18.32
C ARG A 151 9.23 23.38 17.41
N ASP A 152 9.72 22.13 17.47
CA ASP A 152 10.78 21.61 16.62
C ASP A 152 10.37 20.23 16.08
N ALA A 153 10.63 19.96 14.79
CA ALA A 153 10.40 18.65 14.19
C ALA A 153 11.20 17.53 14.88
N ALA A 154 12.32 17.85 15.54
CA ALA A 154 13.13 16.91 16.32
C ALA A 154 12.40 16.39 17.58
N GLU A 155 11.34 17.06 18.04
CA GLU A 155 10.48 16.56 19.14
C GLU A 155 9.58 15.40 18.70
N ALA A 156 9.52 15.10 17.40
CA ALA A 156 8.76 13.97 16.89
C ALA A 156 9.29 12.65 17.47
N PRO A 157 8.45 11.83 18.11
CA PRO A 157 8.89 10.56 18.68
C PRO A 157 9.32 9.61 17.56
N PRO A 158 10.54 9.06 17.58
CA PRO A 158 11.01 8.06 16.63
C PRO A 158 10.46 6.67 16.99
N SER A 159 9.15 6.58 17.26
CA SER A 159 8.45 5.36 17.65
C SER A 159 7.26 5.11 16.73
N PRO A 160 6.79 3.86 16.58
CA PRO A 160 5.57 3.58 15.82
C PRO A 160 4.34 4.26 16.42
N ASN A 161 3.28 4.32 15.63
CA ASN A 161 1.96 4.89 15.96
C ASN A 161 1.87 6.42 15.97
N TRP A 162 2.86 7.10 15.41
CA TRP A 162 2.83 8.55 15.24
C TRP A 162 2.87 8.95 13.77
N LEU A 163 2.20 10.07 13.49
CA LEU A 163 2.19 10.76 12.22
C LEU A 163 2.54 12.21 12.52
N VAL A 164 3.54 12.76 11.83
CA VAL A 164 3.79 14.21 11.80
C VAL A 164 3.25 14.76 10.51
N GLN A 165 2.56 15.89 10.57
CA GLN A 165 1.95 16.52 9.40
C GLN A 165 2.32 18.00 9.37
N GLU A 166 2.41 18.60 8.17
CA GLU A 166 2.50 20.05 8.02
C GLU A 166 1.35 20.71 8.78
N TYR A 167 1.67 21.65 9.66
CA TYR A 167 0.67 22.44 10.36
C TYR A 167 0.19 23.59 9.48
N LEU A 168 -1.12 23.72 9.36
CA LEU A 168 -1.75 24.81 8.62
C LEU A 168 -1.86 26.02 9.56
N ASP A 169 -0.92 26.95 9.44
CA ASP A 169 -0.65 28.07 10.34
C ASP A 169 -1.28 29.39 9.90
N ARG A 170 -2.06 29.41 8.82
CA ARG A 170 -2.85 30.57 8.39
C ARG A 170 -4.34 30.20 8.28
N PRO A 171 -5.00 29.84 9.39
CA PRO A 171 -6.42 29.48 9.34
C PRO A 171 -7.28 30.71 9.06
N HIS A 172 -8.35 30.54 8.30
CA HIS A 172 -9.46 31.49 8.34
C HIS A 172 -10.12 31.39 9.73
N THR A 173 -10.48 32.52 10.32
CA THR A 173 -10.99 32.56 11.71
C THR A 173 -12.39 33.18 11.79
N ILE A 174 -13.18 32.72 12.75
CA ILE A 174 -14.47 33.33 13.10
C ILE A 174 -14.28 34.04 14.44
N ARG A 175 -14.40 35.37 14.45
CA ARG A 175 -14.11 36.20 15.66
C ARG A 175 -12.73 35.90 16.26
N GLY A 176 -11.72 35.69 15.41
CA GLY A 176 -10.36 35.32 15.83
C GLY A 176 -10.17 33.87 16.26
N HIS A 177 -11.22 33.03 16.31
CA HIS A 177 -11.11 31.62 16.70
C HIS A 177 -10.92 30.73 15.47
N LYS A 178 -10.00 29.77 15.57
CA LYS A 178 -9.81 28.72 14.56
C LYS A 178 -11.05 27.85 14.48
N TYR A 179 -11.41 27.37 13.29
CA TYR A 179 -12.52 26.43 13.12
C TYR A 179 -12.20 25.31 12.14
N VAL A 180 -12.94 24.20 12.27
CA VAL A 180 -12.98 23.12 11.29
C VAL A 180 -14.41 22.85 10.88
N LEU A 181 -14.65 22.57 9.61
CA LEU A 181 -15.94 22.15 9.10
C LEU A 181 -16.07 20.62 9.22
N ARG A 182 -17.06 20.17 10.01
CA ARG A 182 -17.55 18.80 10.01
C ARG A 182 -18.55 18.63 8.88
N LEU A 183 -18.18 17.85 7.88
CA LEU A 183 -19.00 17.49 6.73
C LEU A 183 -19.46 16.03 6.85
N TYR A 184 -20.71 15.76 6.47
CA TYR A 184 -21.26 14.41 6.45
C TYR A 184 -21.30 13.88 5.02
N VAL A 185 -20.57 12.79 4.78
CA VAL A 185 -20.41 12.18 3.46
C VAL A 185 -20.97 10.78 3.50
N LEU A 186 -21.78 10.41 2.50
CA LEU A 186 -22.37 9.08 2.37
C LEU A 186 -21.89 8.41 1.09
N ILE A 187 -21.27 7.25 1.23
CA ILE A 187 -21.04 6.32 0.12
C ILE A 187 -22.18 5.30 0.16
N SER A 188 -23.08 5.30 -0.82
CA SER A 188 -24.23 4.38 -0.84
C SER A 188 -24.00 3.12 -1.67
N SER A 189 -22.97 3.11 -2.51
CA SER A 189 -22.60 1.97 -3.35
C SER A 189 -21.16 2.11 -3.86
N LEU A 190 -20.47 0.99 -4.04
CA LEU A 190 -19.12 0.95 -4.61
C LEU A 190 -19.10 0.65 -6.12
N THR A 191 -20.13 0.00 -6.65
CA THR A 191 -20.19 -0.44 -8.05
C THR A 191 -21.64 -0.32 -8.56
N PRO A 192 -21.99 0.74 -9.31
CA PRO A 192 -21.19 1.95 -9.54
C PRO A 192 -21.01 2.79 -8.27
N LEU A 193 -19.91 3.55 -8.19
CA LEU A 193 -19.62 4.44 -7.06
C LEU A 193 -20.66 5.56 -6.98
N ARG A 194 -21.38 5.61 -5.85
CA ARG A 194 -22.38 6.64 -5.55
C ARG A 194 -22.01 7.36 -4.26
N LEU A 195 -21.78 8.65 -4.38
CA LEU A 195 -21.24 9.52 -3.33
C LEU A 195 -22.15 10.73 -3.14
N TYR A 196 -22.46 11.03 -1.89
CA TYR A 196 -23.29 12.16 -1.51
C TYR A 196 -22.65 12.98 -0.39
N LEU A 197 -22.86 14.29 -0.43
CA LEU A 197 -22.51 15.22 0.64
C LEU A 197 -23.79 15.81 1.23
N TYR A 198 -23.96 15.70 2.55
CA TYR A 198 -25.10 16.32 3.22
C TYR A 198 -24.96 17.85 3.20
N HIS A 199 -26.05 18.56 2.91
CA HIS A 199 -26.04 20.01 2.78
C HIS A 199 -25.75 20.75 4.10
N GLN A 200 -25.98 20.10 5.24
CA GLN A 200 -25.68 20.60 6.58
C GLN A 200 -24.51 19.88 7.23
N GLY A 201 -23.97 20.53 8.26
CA GLY A 201 -22.81 20.13 9.04
C GLY A 201 -22.53 21.21 10.08
N PHE A 202 -21.29 21.27 10.60
CA PHE A 202 -20.94 22.22 11.66
C PHE A 202 -19.56 22.82 11.45
N ALA A 203 -19.43 24.14 11.58
CA ALA A 203 -18.17 24.77 11.92
C ALA A 203 -17.97 24.62 13.44
N LYS A 204 -16.92 23.91 13.82
CA LYS A 204 -16.53 23.67 15.22
C LYS A 204 -15.40 24.62 15.58
N LEU A 205 -15.64 25.50 16.53
CA LEU A 205 -14.68 26.52 16.92
C LEU A 205 -13.75 26.00 18.02
N ALA A 206 -12.52 26.49 18.01
CA ALA A 206 -11.64 26.46 19.16
C ALA A 206 -12.22 27.38 20.25
N SER A 207 -11.96 27.08 21.53
CA SER A 207 -12.53 27.82 22.65
C SER A 207 -11.78 29.11 23.00
N GLU A 208 -10.54 29.25 22.53
CA GLU A 208 -9.75 30.47 22.66
C GLU A 208 -9.34 31.02 21.27
N PRO A 209 -9.08 32.35 21.16
CA PRO A 209 -8.58 32.94 19.93
C PRO A 209 -7.32 32.25 19.43
N TRP A 210 -7.19 32.13 18.11
CA TRP A 210 -6.02 31.55 17.48
C TRP A 210 -4.80 32.44 17.72
N ASP A 211 -3.77 31.85 18.30
CA ASP A 211 -2.49 32.50 18.56
C ASP A 211 -1.38 31.69 17.87
N PRO A 212 -0.68 32.22 16.86
CA PRO A 212 0.42 31.50 16.23
C PRO A 212 1.58 31.24 17.20
N ASP A 213 1.80 32.09 18.20
CA ASP A 213 3.00 32.05 19.06
C ASP A 213 2.83 31.08 20.24
N ASP A 214 1.59 30.76 20.63
CA ASP A 214 1.28 29.84 21.72
C ASP A 214 0.99 28.40 21.23
N ALA A 215 2.04 27.72 20.78
CA ALA A 215 1.96 26.34 20.27
C ALA A 215 1.48 25.31 21.33
N ASP A 216 1.66 25.63 22.61
CA ASP A 216 1.36 24.71 23.72
C ASP A 216 -0.11 24.79 24.17
N ASN A 217 -0.85 25.83 23.75
CA ASN A 217 -2.24 26.00 24.12
C ASN A 217 -3.18 25.17 23.22
N PRO A 218 -3.71 24.03 23.69
CA PRO A 218 -4.58 23.20 22.87
C PRO A 218 -5.92 23.89 22.55
N TYR A 219 -6.34 24.87 23.34
CA TYR A 219 -7.64 25.55 23.21
C TYR A 219 -7.65 26.61 22.10
N SER A 220 -6.48 27.04 21.62
CA SER A 220 -6.32 27.91 20.44
C SER A 220 -5.90 27.13 19.20
N GLN A 221 -5.12 26.05 19.36
CA GLN A 221 -4.57 25.26 18.23
C GLN A 221 -5.54 24.17 17.72
N LEU A 222 -6.39 23.61 18.58
CA LEU A 222 -7.25 22.46 18.29
C LEU A 222 -8.74 22.80 18.39
N THR A 223 -9.54 22.25 17.48
CA THR A 223 -11.00 22.47 17.39
C THR A 223 -11.81 21.25 17.87
N ASN A 224 -11.15 20.27 18.49
CA ASN A 224 -11.80 19.07 18.99
C ASN A 224 -12.72 19.43 20.18
N PRO A 225 -14.02 19.07 20.14
CA PRO A 225 -14.94 19.41 21.21
C PRO A 225 -14.55 18.73 22.53
N ASP A 226 -14.07 17.49 22.50
CA ASP A 226 -13.62 16.77 23.71
C ASP A 226 -12.44 17.46 24.42
N ILE A 227 -11.60 18.18 23.67
CA ILE A 227 -10.48 18.94 24.24
C ILE A 227 -11.00 20.27 24.77
N ASN A 228 -11.75 21.02 23.95
CA ASN A 228 -12.23 22.35 24.32
C ASN A 228 -13.26 22.32 25.45
N ALA A 229 -14.04 21.25 25.60
CA ALA A 229 -14.92 21.03 26.76
C ALA A 229 -14.17 21.00 28.11
N LEU A 230 -12.85 20.77 28.11
CA LEU A 230 -12.02 20.83 29.31
C LEU A 230 -11.58 22.26 29.66
N ASN A 231 -11.84 23.25 28.80
CA ASN A 231 -11.50 24.64 29.07
C ASN A 231 -12.51 25.26 30.03
N THR A 232 -12.18 25.28 31.32
CA THR A 232 -13.02 25.88 32.37
C THR A 232 -12.86 27.40 32.49
N ARG A 233 -12.02 28.03 31.66
CA ARG A 233 -11.74 29.48 31.72
C ARG A 233 -12.70 30.32 30.91
N VAL A 234 -13.45 29.70 29.99
CA VAL A 234 -14.41 30.37 29.11
C VAL A 234 -15.83 29.95 29.43
N GLU A 235 -16.78 30.83 29.15
CA GLU A 235 -18.21 30.56 29.35
C GLU A 235 -18.76 29.55 28.33
N VAL A 236 -18.29 29.64 27.08
CA VAL A 236 -18.70 28.78 25.97
C VAL A 236 -17.51 27.93 25.49
N PRO A 237 -17.24 26.77 26.12
CA PRO A 237 -16.11 25.92 25.74
C PRO A 237 -16.37 25.14 24.44
N VAL A 238 -17.61 24.90 24.05
CA VAL A 238 -17.95 24.15 22.82
C VAL A 238 -19.02 24.90 22.03
N GLU A 239 -18.63 25.52 20.93
CA GLU A 239 -19.53 26.27 20.06
C GLU A 239 -19.57 25.69 18.64
N PHE A 240 -20.77 25.31 18.20
CA PHE A 240 -21.02 24.79 16.85
C PHE A 240 -21.92 25.73 16.05
N ILE A 241 -21.49 26.11 14.85
CA ILE A 241 -22.28 26.91 13.92
C ILE A 241 -22.70 26.01 12.76
N ASP A 242 -24.00 25.88 12.50
CA ASP A 242 -24.49 25.10 11.35
C ASP A 242 -24.07 25.74 10.01
N LEU A 243 -24.01 24.92 8.95
CA LEU A 243 -23.48 25.37 7.66
C LEU A 243 -24.36 26.42 6.99
N ALA A 244 -25.67 26.49 7.25
CA ALA A 244 -26.50 27.55 6.69
C ALA A 244 -26.11 28.92 7.30
N ARG A 245 -25.94 28.98 8.62
CA ARG A 245 -25.44 30.19 9.29
C ARG A 245 -24.01 30.53 8.87
N TYR A 246 -23.12 29.54 8.79
CA TYR A 246 -21.74 29.75 8.33
C TYR A 246 -21.68 30.33 6.91
N ARG A 247 -22.50 29.83 5.98
CA ARG A 247 -22.57 30.36 4.60
C ARG A 247 -23.16 31.76 4.54
N GLY A 248 -24.16 32.06 5.38
CA GLY A 248 -24.64 33.42 5.58
C GLY A 248 -23.51 34.36 6.01
N TRP A 249 -22.78 33.97 7.06
CA TRP A 249 -21.64 34.72 7.58
C TRP A 249 -20.54 34.94 6.54
N LEU A 250 -20.17 33.92 5.75
CA LEU A 250 -19.19 34.09 4.66
C LEU A 250 -19.60 35.18 3.67
N ARG A 251 -20.87 35.22 3.27
CA ARG A 251 -21.39 36.25 2.37
C ARG A 251 -21.37 37.62 3.02
N ASP A 252 -21.69 37.71 4.31
CA ASP A 252 -21.60 38.97 5.07
C ASP A 252 -20.15 39.48 5.18
N GLN A 253 -19.16 38.58 5.15
CA GLN A 253 -17.73 38.92 5.06
C GLN A 253 -17.26 39.23 3.62
N GLY A 254 -18.13 39.16 2.62
CA GLY A 254 -17.81 39.41 1.21
C GLY A 254 -17.17 38.23 0.48
N HIS A 255 -17.27 37.02 1.03
CA HIS A 255 -16.75 35.80 0.41
C HIS A 255 -17.80 35.07 -0.42
N ASP A 256 -17.35 34.42 -1.49
CA ASP A 256 -18.19 33.55 -2.34
C ASP A 256 -18.29 32.16 -1.70
N ASP A 257 -19.41 31.92 -0.99
CA ASP A 257 -19.68 30.64 -0.35
C ASP A 257 -19.95 29.52 -1.36
N GLU A 258 -20.52 29.82 -2.53
CA GLU A 258 -20.77 28.83 -3.57
C GLU A 258 -19.45 28.29 -4.16
N ALA A 259 -18.51 29.18 -4.45
CA ALA A 259 -17.17 28.80 -4.92
C ALA A 259 -16.42 27.96 -3.89
N LEU A 260 -16.45 28.35 -2.61
CA LEU A 260 -15.82 27.57 -1.54
C LEU A 260 -16.44 26.17 -1.42
N PHE A 261 -17.77 26.07 -1.39
CA PHE A 261 -18.44 24.78 -1.28
C PHE A 261 -18.32 23.91 -2.54
N ALA A 262 -18.10 24.52 -3.72
CA ALA A 262 -17.72 23.80 -4.92
C ALA A 262 -16.32 23.17 -4.80
N LYS A 263 -15.34 23.90 -4.24
CA LYS A 263 -14.00 23.35 -3.93
C LYS A 263 -14.08 22.23 -2.89
N ILE A 264 -14.90 22.39 -1.85
CA ILE A 264 -15.15 21.34 -0.84
C ILE A 264 -15.76 20.09 -1.49
N GLY A 265 -16.75 20.25 -2.38
CA GLY A 265 -17.33 19.12 -3.10
C GLY A 265 -16.31 18.37 -3.98
N ASP A 266 -15.40 19.10 -4.63
CA ASP A 266 -14.30 18.51 -5.42
C ASP A 266 -13.35 17.71 -4.52
N LEU A 267 -12.93 18.30 -3.39
CA LEU A 267 -12.10 17.67 -2.38
C LEU A 267 -12.73 16.36 -1.87
N VAL A 268 -14.00 16.40 -1.44
CA VAL A 268 -14.73 15.22 -0.94
C VAL A 268 -14.78 14.12 -2.00
N THR A 269 -15.02 14.49 -3.26
CA THR A 269 -15.09 13.54 -4.39
C THR A 269 -13.74 12.86 -4.62
N LEU A 270 -12.65 13.64 -4.67
CA LEU A 270 -11.31 13.13 -4.89
C LEU A 270 -10.82 12.28 -3.71
N THR A 271 -11.17 12.65 -2.48
CA THR A 271 -10.93 11.82 -1.29
C THR A 271 -11.61 10.45 -1.42
N ALA A 272 -12.89 10.39 -1.80
CA ALA A 272 -13.59 9.12 -1.95
C ALA A 272 -12.97 8.24 -3.07
N ILE A 273 -12.61 8.84 -4.21
CA ILE A 273 -11.94 8.14 -5.31
C ILE A 273 -10.59 7.55 -4.84
N SER A 274 -9.84 8.27 -4.01
CA SER A 274 -8.52 7.80 -3.52
C SER A 274 -8.57 6.48 -2.74
N GLY A 275 -9.71 6.16 -2.10
CA GLY A 275 -9.91 4.93 -1.34
C GLY A 275 -10.75 3.86 -2.04
N VAL A 276 -11.33 4.15 -3.21
CA VAL A 276 -12.32 3.26 -3.86
C VAL A 276 -11.76 1.88 -4.21
N ASP A 277 -10.49 1.81 -4.60
CA ASP A 277 -9.85 0.55 -4.98
C ASP A 277 -9.66 -0.38 -3.79
N ALA A 278 -9.25 0.17 -2.65
CA ALA A 278 -9.12 -0.57 -1.40
C ALA A 278 -10.48 -1.08 -0.92
N LEU A 279 -11.51 -0.23 -0.99
CA LEU A 279 -12.89 -0.59 -0.68
C LEU A 279 -13.37 -1.75 -1.57
N ARG A 280 -13.28 -1.59 -2.90
CA ARG A 280 -13.71 -2.63 -3.87
C ARG A 280 -12.97 -3.95 -3.69
N ARG A 281 -11.63 -3.90 -3.51
CA ARG A 281 -10.81 -5.11 -3.32
C ARG A 281 -11.23 -5.85 -2.05
N ARG A 282 -11.32 -5.16 -0.91
CA ARG A 282 -11.69 -5.77 0.36
C ARG A 282 -13.14 -6.25 0.39
N THR A 283 -14.06 -5.54 -0.26
CA THR A 283 -15.46 -5.97 -0.43
C THR A 283 -15.54 -7.29 -1.23
N ALA A 284 -14.77 -7.39 -2.32
CA ALA A 284 -14.70 -8.62 -3.12
C ALA A 284 -14.07 -9.79 -2.32
N GLU A 285 -12.96 -9.55 -1.62
CA GLU A 285 -12.32 -10.54 -0.73
C GLU A 285 -13.26 -11.05 0.37
N ALA A 286 -14.12 -10.16 0.89
CA ALA A 286 -15.12 -10.52 1.89
C ALA A 286 -16.31 -11.32 1.31
N GLY A 287 -16.47 -11.36 -0.01
CA GLY A 287 -17.62 -11.98 -0.69
C GLY A 287 -18.92 -11.19 -0.49
N ALA A 288 -18.83 -9.87 -0.41
CA ALA A 288 -19.96 -8.98 -0.11
C ALA A 288 -20.51 -8.32 -1.38
N ASP A 289 -21.83 -8.11 -1.46
CA ASP A 289 -22.44 -7.33 -2.54
C ASP A 289 -22.01 -5.85 -2.41
N PRO A 290 -21.38 -5.24 -3.43
CA PRO A 290 -20.94 -3.83 -3.40
C PRO A 290 -22.09 -2.81 -3.32
N ARG A 291 -23.35 -3.25 -3.44
CA ARG A 291 -24.57 -2.45 -3.24
C ARG A 291 -25.21 -2.68 -1.86
N GLY A 292 -24.75 -3.66 -1.09
CA GLY A 292 -25.31 -3.98 0.23
C GLY A 292 -24.71 -3.18 1.39
N GLY A 293 -23.50 -2.64 1.22
CA GLY A 293 -22.91 -1.71 2.18
C GLY A 293 -23.35 -0.26 1.96
N TYR A 294 -23.24 0.56 3.00
CA TYR A 294 -23.24 2.02 2.93
C TYR A 294 -22.28 2.56 3.98
N GLU A 295 -21.68 3.73 3.80
CA GLU A 295 -20.69 4.27 4.73
C GLU A 295 -20.96 5.75 5.00
N LEU A 296 -21.33 6.07 6.24
CA LEU A 296 -21.47 7.45 6.71
C LEU A 296 -20.14 7.90 7.33
N LEU A 297 -19.50 8.88 6.69
CA LEU A 297 -18.22 9.44 7.09
C LEU A 297 -18.40 10.85 7.63
N GLY A 298 -17.66 11.19 8.69
CA GLY A 298 -17.50 12.58 9.15
C GLY A 298 -16.15 13.14 8.72
N LEU A 299 -16.14 13.96 7.67
CA LEU A 299 -14.91 14.56 7.16
C LEU A 299 -14.67 15.90 7.86
N ASP A 300 -13.46 16.08 8.40
CA ASP A 300 -13.03 17.34 9.02
C ASP A 300 -12.17 18.11 8.02
N CYS A 301 -12.67 19.30 7.63
CA CYS A 301 -12.07 20.17 6.63
C CYS A 301 -11.75 21.55 7.22
N MET A 302 -10.49 21.99 7.13
CA MET A 302 -10.07 23.33 7.55
C MET A 302 -10.09 24.29 6.37
N ILE A 303 -10.37 25.56 6.61
CA ILE A 303 -10.27 26.63 5.60
C ILE A 303 -9.10 27.53 6.00
N ASP A 304 -8.19 27.82 5.07
CA ASP A 304 -7.12 28.80 5.28
C ASP A 304 -7.56 30.23 4.93
N ASP A 305 -6.72 31.21 5.25
CA ASP A 305 -6.91 32.64 4.98
C ASP A 305 -7.16 32.97 3.49
N ASP A 306 -6.65 32.14 2.58
CA ASP A 306 -6.87 32.20 1.14
C ASP A 306 -8.19 31.53 0.68
N LEU A 307 -9.06 31.13 1.62
CA LEU A 307 -10.30 30.36 1.38
C LEU A 307 -10.08 29.09 0.56
N LYS A 308 -8.96 28.41 0.82
CA LYS A 308 -8.69 27.09 0.29
C LYS A 308 -9.07 26.02 1.33
N PRO A 309 -9.89 25.04 0.94
CA PRO A 309 -10.23 23.94 1.82
C PRO A 309 -9.11 22.90 1.88
N TRP A 310 -8.85 22.41 3.09
CA TRP A 310 -7.89 21.37 3.39
C TRP A 310 -8.56 20.22 4.13
N ILE A 311 -8.32 18.98 3.71
CA ILE A 311 -8.78 17.81 4.46
C ILE A 311 -7.81 17.53 5.61
N LEU A 312 -8.34 17.30 6.81
CA LEU A 312 -7.54 16.92 7.98
C LEU A 312 -7.67 15.44 8.30
N GLU A 313 -8.89 14.92 8.30
CA GLU A 313 -9.20 13.51 8.57
C GLU A 313 -10.61 13.12 8.11
N CYS A 314 -10.83 11.82 7.92
CA CYS A 314 -12.17 11.23 7.80
C CYS A 314 -12.45 10.35 9.01
N ASN A 315 -13.53 10.61 9.72
CA ASN A 315 -13.93 9.83 10.88
C ASN A 315 -14.91 8.73 10.49
N LEU A 316 -14.55 7.49 10.82
CA LEU A 316 -15.46 6.35 10.75
C LEU A 316 -16.57 6.49 11.80
N SER A 317 -17.82 6.29 11.40
CA SER A 317 -18.99 6.41 12.28
C SER A 317 -18.96 7.74 13.04
N PRO A 318 -19.20 8.90 12.40
CA PRO A 318 -19.15 10.20 13.08
C PRO A 318 -20.08 10.22 14.30
N SER A 319 -19.72 10.99 15.34
CA SER A 319 -20.56 11.08 16.54
C SER A 319 -21.92 11.70 16.20
N LEU A 320 -22.97 10.99 16.65
CA LEU A 320 -24.36 11.38 16.50
C LEU A 320 -24.97 11.90 17.81
N GLY A 321 -24.29 11.80 18.95
CA GLY A 321 -24.73 12.46 20.19
C GLY A 321 -24.59 13.97 20.12
N THR A 322 -25.42 14.71 20.86
CA THR A 322 -25.33 16.18 20.97
C THR A 322 -24.29 16.55 22.03
N CYS A 323 -23.34 17.41 21.70
CA CYS A 323 -22.23 17.79 22.57
C CYS A 323 -22.27 19.26 22.98
N ALA A 324 -22.78 20.16 22.13
CA ALA A 324 -22.90 21.58 22.46
C ALA A 324 -24.08 21.82 23.40
N ALA A 325 -23.98 22.85 24.26
CA ALA A 325 -25.12 23.31 25.04
C ALA A 325 -26.24 23.83 24.12
N PRO A 326 -27.52 23.81 24.54
CA PRO A 326 -28.65 24.20 23.70
C PRO A 326 -28.47 25.57 23.02
N GLU A 327 -28.03 26.56 23.78
CA GLU A 327 -27.75 27.94 23.38
C GLU A 327 -26.53 28.07 22.43
N ASP A 328 -25.57 27.16 22.53
CA ASP A 328 -24.29 27.21 21.80
C ASP A 328 -24.27 26.35 20.53
N GLY A 329 -25.47 25.98 20.05
CA GLY A 329 -25.68 25.20 18.83
C GLY A 329 -26.22 23.79 19.05
N GLY A 330 -26.40 23.34 20.30
CA GLY A 330 -26.89 21.99 20.63
C GLY A 330 -28.28 21.68 20.06
N ILE A 331 -29.20 22.65 20.04
CA ILE A 331 -30.53 22.48 19.44
C ILE A 331 -30.43 22.22 17.93
N ALA A 332 -29.58 23.00 17.24
CA ALA A 332 -29.34 22.82 15.81
C ALA A 332 -28.62 21.49 15.54
N GLU A 333 -27.67 21.13 16.41
CA GLU A 333 -26.93 19.87 16.33
C GLU A 333 -27.86 18.65 16.40
N GLU A 334 -28.73 18.60 17.42
CA GLU A 334 -29.71 17.54 17.59
C GLU A 334 -30.64 17.42 16.37
N ARG A 335 -31.19 18.54 15.90
CA ARG A 335 -32.10 18.58 14.75
C ARG A 335 -31.41 18.08 13.48
N ILE A 336 -30.23 18.63 13.15
CA ILE A 336 -29.49 18.30 11.92
C ILE A 336 -29.08 16.83 11.91
N LYS A 337 -28.61 16.27 13.04
CA LYS A 337 -28.22 14.86 13.12
C LYS A 337 -29.42 13.93 13.00
N GLY A 338 -30.57 14.28 13.59
CA GLY A 338 -31.81 13.52 13.40
C GLY A 338 -32.31 13.55 11.95
N GLU A 339 -32.26 14.71 11.28
CA GLU A 339 -32.59 14.85 9.85
C GLU A 339 -31.61 14.05 8.97
N LEU A 340 -30.30 14.15 9.22
CA LEU A 340 -29.25 13.40 8.52
C LEU A 340 -29.52 11.90 8.52
N VAL A 341 -29.80 11.32 9.69
CA VAL A 341 -30.03 9.87 9.82
C VAL A 341 -31.31 9.46 9.09
N ARG A 342 -32.40 10.23 9.23
CA ARG A 342 -33.66 9.95 8.51
C ARG A 342 -33.50 10.01 6.99
N ASP A 343 -32.80 11.02 6.48
CA ASP A 343 -32.54 11.16 5.05
C ASP A 343 -31.62 10.04 4.54
N MET A 344 -30.61 9.67 5.32
CA MET A 344 -29.70 8.57 4.98
C MET A 344 -30.47 7.26 4.85
N LEU A 345 -31.31 6.92 5.83
CA LEU A 345 -32.13 5.70 5.83
C LEU A 345 -33.08 5.62 4.61
N ARG A 346 -33.66 6.76 4.21
CA ARG A 346 -34.48 6.87 2.99
C ARG A 346 -33.65 6.69 1.72
N LEU A 347 -32.50 7.36 1.64
CA LEU A 347 -31.61 7.31 0.49
C LEU A 347 -31.17 5.87 0.21
N VAL A 348 -30.61 5.18 1.21
CA VAL A 348 -30.12 3.79 1.08
C VAL A 348 -31.22 2.75 0.95
N GLY A 349 -32.50 3.15 1.06
CA GLY A 349 -33.66 2.31 0.83
C GLY A 349 -34.04 1.39 2.00
N ILE A 350 -33.54 1.66 3.22
CA ILE A 350 -33.95 0.91 4.43
C ILE A 350 -35.39 1.27 4.81
N ALA A 351 -35.76 2.55 4.73
CA ALA A 351 -37.07 3.05 5.15
C ALA A 351 -38.22 2.88 4.11
N GLY A 352 -37.98 2.24 2.96
CA GLY A 352 -38.92 2.20 1.83
C GLY A 352 -39.51 0.82 1.52
N GLU A 353 -40.50 0.77 0.62
CA GLU A 353 -40.88 -0.46 -0.09
C GLU A 353 -39.67 -0.98 -0.87
N ALA A 354 -39.47 -2.30 -0.85
CA ALA A 354 -38.32 -2.91 -1.49
C ALA A 354 -38.35 -2.58 -3.01
N PRO A 355 -37.29 -1.97 -3.57
CA PRO A 355 -37.21 -1.83 -5.02
C PRO A 355 -37.23 -3.22 -5.66
N PRO A 356 -37.82 -3.39 -6.86
CA PRO A 356 -37.79 -4.67 -7.56
C PRO A 356 -36.35 -5.15 -7.74
N GLU A 357 -36.15 -6.47 -7.72
CA GLU A 357 -34.80 -7.05 -7.87
C GLU A 357 -34.13 -6.50 -9.13
N PRO A 358 -32.92 -5.93 -9.03
CA PRO A 358 -32.18 -5.50 -10.20
C PRO A 358 -31.69 -6.74 -10.96
N GLU A 359 -32.47 -7.20 -11.94
CA GLU A 359 -32.17 -8.41 -12.71
C GLU A 359 -31.00 -8.21 -13.72
N THR A 360 -30.52 -6.98 -13.96
CA THR A 360 -29.45 -6.73 -14.95
C THR A 360 -28.59 -5.51 -14.64
N ASP A 361 -27.28 -5.58 -14.94
CA ASP A 361 -26.36 -4.42 -15.03
C ASP A 361 -26.59 -3.58 -16.31
N SER A 362 -27.83 -3.54 -16.80
CA SER A 362 -28.15 -2.80 -18.03
C SER A 362 -28.07 -1.28 -17.80
N PRO A 363 -27.73 -0.48 -18.82
CA PRO A 363 -27.66 0.98 -18.69
C PRO A 363 -28.96 1.61 -18.16
N SER A 364 -30.11 1.11 -18.61
CA SER A 364 -31.43 1.57 -18.16
C SER A 364 -31.71 1.21 -16.70
N ALA A 365 -31.32 0.02 -16.25
CA ALA A 365 -31.51 -0.41 -14.87
C ALA A 365 -30.65 0.41 -13.91
N LEU A 366 -29.36 0.56 -14.21
CA LEU A 366 -28.43 1.38 -13.41
C LEU A 366 -28.91 2.84 -13.32
N LEU A 367 -29.37 3.41 -14.43
CA LEU A 367 -29.91 4.77 -14.46
C LEU A 367 -31.21 4.91 -13.64
N ALA A 368 -32.13 3.94 -13.76
CA ALA A 368 -33.37 3.93 -13.00
C ALA A 368 -33.09 3.82 -11.49
N GLU A 369 -32.19 2.93 -11.08
CA GLU A 369 -31.76 2.78 -9.69
C GLU A 369 -31.14 4.09 -9.15
N ALA A 370 -30.20 4.68 -9.88
CA ALA A 370 -29.55 5.92 -9.47
C ALA A 370 -30.51 7.11 -9.40
N ARG A 371 -31.51 7.19 -10.29
CA ARG A 371 -32.56 8.22 -10.23
C ARG A 371 -33.51 7.99 -9.07
N ALA A 372 -33.91 6.75 -8.83
CA ALA A 372 -34.75 6.40 -7.69
C ALA A 372 -34.04 6.74 -6.37
N GLU A 373 -32.77 6.39 -6.22
CA GLU A 373 -31.96 6.79 -5.06
C GLU A 373 -31.88 8.32 -4.92
N ALA A 374 -31.54 9.03 -6.00
CA ALA A 374 -31.44 10.49 -5.96
C ALA A 374 -32.77 11.17 -5.57
N SER A 375 -33.92 10.58 -5.95
CA SER A 375 -35.24 11.10 -5.56
C SER A 375 -35.53 11.00 -4.06
N ARG A 376 -34.83 10.11 -3.35
CA ARG A 376 -34.94 9.90 -1.90
C ARG A 376 -33.83 10.57 -1.09
N ALA A 377 -32.99 11.37 -1.74
CA ALA A 377 -31.77 11.88 -1.14
C ALA A 377 -32.01 12.86 0.02
N GLY A 378 -33.19 13.48 0.13
CA GLY A 378 -33.47 14.47 1.17
C GLY A 378 -32.41 15.59 1.14
N GLY A 379 -31.77 15.85 2.28
CA GLY A 379 -30.69 16.83 2.39
C GLY A 379 -29.34 16.41 1.77
N PHE A 380 -29.22 15.23 1.17
CA PHE A 380 -27.99 14.78 0.50
C PHE A 380 -27.90 15.30 -0.94
N LYS A 381 -26.80 15.99 -1.25
CA LYS A 381 -26.42 16.39 -2.61
C LYS A 381 -25.52 15.31 -3.23
N ARG A 382 -25.92 14.79 -4.39
CA ARG A 382 -25.09 13.83 -5.14
C ARG A 382 -23.82 14.51 -5.68
N LEU A 383 -22.67 13.91 -5.39
CA LEU A 383 -21.36 14.28 -5.94
C LEU A 383 -20.95 13.31 -7.05
N LEU A 384 -21.11 12.01 -6.84
CA LEU A 384 -20.91 10.96 -7.85
C LEU A 384 -22.14 10.08 -8.01
N PRO A 385 -22.48 9.67 -9.25
CA PRO A 385 -21.94 10.20 -10.51
C PRO A 385 -22.26 11.68 -10.70
N SER A 386 -21.28 12.44 -11.20
CA SER A 386 -21.39 13.89 -11.37
C SER A 386 -22.08 14.26 -12.68
N ALA A 387 -22.54 15.51 -12.81
CA ALA A 387 -23.08 16.01 -14.08
C ALA A 387 -22.03 16.15 -15.19
N SER A 388 -20.74 16.14 -14.84
CA SER A 388 -19.60 16.19 -15.76
C SER A 388 -18.59 15.09 -15.40
N PRO A 389 -18.92 13.80 -15.65
CA PRO A 389 -18.09 12.66 -15.23
C PRO A 389 -16.63 12.77 -15.64
N GLU A 390 -16.34 13.33 -16.82
CA GLU A 390 -15.00 13.55 -17.36
C GLU A 390 -14.07 14.32 -16.41
N ARG A 391 -14.62 15.15 -15.52
CA ARG A 391 -13.86 15.87 -14.49
C ARG A 391 -13.17 14.92 -13.50
N TYR A 392 -13.68 13.70 -13.31
CA TYR A 392 -13.22 12.77 -12.29
C TYR A 392 -12.64 11.46 -12.84
N LEU A 393 -12.95 11.08 -14.08
CA LEU A 393 -12.44 9.84 -14.70
C LEU A 393 -10.91 9.67 -14.61
N PRO A 394 -10.08 10.71 -14.83
CA PRO A 394 -8.62 10.59 -14.75
C PRO A 394 -8.08 10.25 -13.35
N PHE A 395 -8.85 10.43 -12.29
CA PHE A 395 -8.39 10.20 -10.91
C PHE A 395 -8.60 8.76 -10.45
N PHE A 396 -9.46 7.99 -11.10
CA PHE A 396 -9.56 6.55 -10.86
C PHE A 396 -8.26 5.86 -11.31
N SER A 397 -7.92 4.71 -10.71
CA SER A 397 -6.93 3.81 -11.34
C SER A 397 -7.49 3.33 -12.68
N LEU A 398 -8.68 2.74 -12.63
CA LEU A 398 -9.59 2.53 -13.76
C LEU A 398 -11.04 2.60 -13.22
N PRO A 399 -11.94 3.42 -13.80
CA PRO A 399 -13.35 3.35 -13.48
C PRO A 399 -13.89 1.94 -13.75
N SER A 400 -14.82 1.44 -12.93
CA SER A 400 -15.47 0.16 -13.22
C SER A 400 -16.37 0.30 -14.46
N LEU A 401 -16.66 -0.82 -15.12
CA LEU A 401 -17.59 -0.82 -16.24
C LEU A 401 -18.97 -0.27 -15.85
N ALA A 402 -19.42 -0.54 -14.62
CA ALA A 402 -20.67 -0.01 -14.09
C ALA A 402 -20.61 1.52 -13.90
N ASP A 403 -19.47 2.07 -13.45
CA ASP A 403 -19.28 3.53 -13.32
C ASP A 403 -19.42 4.20 -14.68
N MET A 404 -18.74 3.66 -15.71
CA MET A 404 -18.78 4.18 -17.07
C MET A 404 -20.18 4.08 -17.66
N THR A 405 -20.82 2.92 -17.51
CA THR A 405 -22.18 2.68 -18.02
C THR A 405 -23.20 3.64 -17.40
N LEU A 406 -23.14 3.85 -16.07
CA LEU A 406 -24.03 4.78 -15.40
C LEU A 406 -23.73 6.24 -15.80
N ALA A 407 -22.46 6.62 -15.92
CA ALA A 407 -22.06 7.95 -16.36
C ALA A 407 -22.60 8.28 -17.77
N GLU A 408 -22.48 7.36 -18.71
CA GLU A 408 -23.01 7.50 -20.07
C GLU A 408 -24.53 7.59 -20.09
N ALA A 409 -25.21 6.72 -19.34
CA ALA A 409 -26.67 6.73 -19.25
C ALA A 409 -27.20 8.04 -18.63
N LEU A 410 -26.47 8.66 -17.70
CA LEU A 410 -26.83 9.92 -17.08
C LEU A 410 -26.66 11.13 -18.00
N VAL A 411 -25.55 11.19 -18.74
CA VAL A 411 -25.22 12.33 -19.61
C VAL A 411 -25.85 12.18 -21.00
N GLY A 412 -26.25 10.96 -21.39
CA GLY A 412 -26.86 10.67 -22.69
C GLY A 412 -25.87 10.69 -23.87
N ARG A 413 -24.57 10.53 -23.60
CA ARG A 413 -23.51 10.46 -24.62
C ARG A 413 -22.40 9.49 -24.18
N ALA A 414 -21.66 8.98 -25.15
CA ALA A 414 -20.48 8.15 -24.89
C ALA A 414 -19.39 8.94 -24.13
N MET A 415 -18.77 8.28 -23.15
CA MET A 415 -17.63 8.83 -22.41
C MET A 415 -16.31 8.41 -23.05
N PRO A 416 -15.27 9.26 -23.01
CA PRO A 416 -13.95 8.88 -23.49
C PRO A 416 -13.48 7.63 -22.75
N ARG A 417 -13.01 6.62 -23.48
CA ARG A 417 -12.43 5.44 -22.86
C ARG A 417 -11.01 5.74 -22.37
N PRO A 418 -10.65 5.28 -21.18
CA PRO A 418 -9.30 5.48 -20.65
C PRO A 418 -8.30 4.71 -21.52
N ARG A 419 -7.17 5.35 -21.84
CA ARG A 419 -6.02 4.68 -22.43
C ARG A 419 -5.03 4.34 -21.33
N LEU A 420 -4.44 3.16 -21.41
CA LEU A 420 -3.55 2.64 -20.38
C LEU A 420 -2.12 2.55 -20.91
N ALA A 421 -1.17 2.75 -20.02
CA ALA A 421 0.25 2.56 -20.27
C ALA A 421 0.87 1.74 -19.14
N ARG A 422 2.03 1.14 -19.44
CA ARG A 422 2.84 0.40 -18.48
C ARG A 422 3.31 1.35 -17.39
N ARG A 423 3.13 0.94 -16.14
CA ARG A 423 3.59 1.71 -14.98
C ARG A 423 4.76 0.97 -14.32
N ARG A 424 5.98 1.28 -14.75
CA ARG A 424 7.22 0.67 -14.22
C ARG A 424 7.21 -0.86 -14.30
N VAL A 425 6.62 -1.40 -15.36
CA VAL A 425 6.58 -2.84 -15.65
C VAL A 425 7.49 -3.15 -16.83
N ILE A 426 8.29 -4.20 -16.67
CA ILE A 426 9.14 -4.78 -17.71
C ILE A 426 8.48 -6.05 -18.25
N GLU A 427 8.42 -6.18 -19.57
CA GLU A 427 7.92 -7.37 -20.26
C GLU A 427 9.07 -8.35 -20.53
N LEU A 428 8.86 -9.63 -20.19
CA LEU A 428 9.79 -10.71 -20.44
C LEU A 428 9.12 -11.74 -21.35
N HIS A 429 9.77 -12.12 -22.44
CA HIS A 429 9.24 -13.04 -23.45
C HIS A 429 10.06 -14.34 -23.48
N GLU A 430 9.40 -15.50 -23.40
CA GLU A 430 10.02 -16.82 -23.64
C GLU A 430 9.09 -17.65 -24.52
N ALA A 431 9.56 -17.99 -25.74
CA ALA A 431 8.76 -18.67 -26.76
C ALA A 431 7.40 -17.98 -26.98
N ASP A 432 6.30 -18.67 -26.63
CA ASP A 432 4.91 -18.18 -26.76
C ASP A 432 4.35 -17.61 -25.44
N SER A 433 5.18 -17.38 -24.42
CA SER A 433 4.76 -16.92 -23.09
C SER A 433 5.26 -15.53 -22.74
N LEU A 434 4.43 -14.79 -21.98
CA LEU A 434 4.72 -13.45 -21.46
C LEU A 434 4.78 -13.49 -19.93
N ALA A 435 5.79 -12.86 -19.35
CA ALA A 435 5.85 -12.54 -17.93
C ALA A 435 6.02 -11.03 -17.73
N LEU A 436 5.43 -10.50 -16.66
CA LEU A 436 5.42 -9.08 -16.33
C LEU A 436 6.14 -8.87 -15.00
N TYR A 437 7.20 -8.08 -15.02
CA TYR A 437 7.97 -7.78 -13.83
C TYR A 437 7.69 -6.35 -13.35
N ALA A 438 7.08 -6.22 -12.17
CA ALA A 438 6.74 -4.95 -11.55
C ALA A 438 7.93 -4.40 -10.76
N ALA A 439 8.65 -3.41 -11.32
CA ALA A 439 9.92 -2.94 -10.76
C ALA A 439 9.77 -2.23 -9.39
N ASP A 440 8.57 -1.77 -9.06
CA ASP A 440 8.25 -1.11 -7.79
C ASP A 440 8.03 -2.09 -6.64
N THR A 441 7.42 -3.25 -6.91
CA THR A 441 7.09 -4.28 -5.92
C THR A 441 8.03 -5.48 -5.96
N GLY A 442 8.83 -5.60 -7.01
CA GLY A 442 9.70 -6.76 -7.27
C GLY A 442 8.94 -8.03 -7.62
N ARG A 443 7.63 -7.94 -7.91
CA ARG A 443 6.78 -9.10 -8.20
C ARG A 443 6.82 -9.47 -9.67
N LEU A 444 6.90 -10.78 -9.94
CA LEU A 444 6.78 -11.36 -11.27
C LEU A 444 5.37 -11.94 -11.44
N TYR A 445 4.66 -11.49 -12.47
CA TYR A 445 3.34 -11.97 -12.85
C TYR A 445 3.46 -12.83 -14.11
N ARG A 446 2.80 -13.98 -14.13
CA ARG A 446 2.69 -14.85 -15.30
C ARG A 446 1.22 -14.87 -15.75
N PRO A 447 0.79 -13.92 -16.60
CA PRO A 447 -0.56 -13.96 -17.15
C PRO A 447 -0.77 -15.24 -17.97
N ASN A 448 -2.00 -15.77 -17.96
CA ASN A 448 -2.42 -16.76 -18.94
C ASN A 448 -2.56 -16.12 -20.34
N ASP A 449 -2.74 -16.91 -21.39
CA ASP A 449 -2.74 -16.41 -22.78
C ASP A 449 -3.75 -15.28 -23.03
N ALA A 450 -4.96 -15.40 -22.47
CA ALA A 450 -5.99 -14.38 -22.61
C ALA A 450 -5.58 -13.07 -21.93
N ALA A 451 -5.03 -13.16 -20.72
CA ALA A 451 -4.50 -12.01 -20.01
C ALA A 451 -3.26 -11.44 -20.72
N ALA A 452 -2.35 -12.26 -21.24
CA ALA A 452 -1.18 -11.78 -21.98
C ALA A 452 -1.60 -10.97 -23.21
N LEU A 453 -2.62 -11.42 -23.95
CA LEU A 453 -3.14 -10.68 -25.10
C LEU A 453 -3.84 -9.37 -24.71
N ILE A 454 -4.64 -9.36 -23.63
CA ILE A 454 -5.24 -8.13 -23.08
C ILE A 454 -4.15 -7.11 -22.70
N TRP A 455 -3.05 -7.58 -22.08
CA TRP A 455 -1.92 -6.75 -21.72
C TRP A 455 -1.26 -6.11 -22.95
N LEU A 456 -0.92 -6.92 -23.95
CA LEU A 456 -0.26 -6.45 -25.17
C LEU A 456 -1.11 -5.39 -25.87
N LEU A 457 -2.39 -5.67 -26.11
CA LEU A 457 -3.30 -4.73 -26.77
C LEU A 457 -3.48 -3.43 -25.96
N ALA A 458 -3.58 -3.52 -24.63
CA ALA A 458 -3.68 -2.33 -23.78
C ALA A 458 -2.42 -1.46 -23.86
N THR A 459 -1.24 -2.07 -23.83
CA THR A 459 0.04 -1.33 -23.87
C THR A 459 0.41 -0.83 -25.27
N GLU A 460 -0.16 -1.40 -26.33
CA GLU A 460 -0.18 -0.84 -27.69
C GLU A 460 -1.16 0.35 -27.83
N GLY A 461 -1.93 0.64 -26.79
CA GLY A 461 -2.77 1.83 -26.68
C GLY A 461 -4.22 1.64 -27.11
N LEU A 462 -4.69 0.39 -27.30
CA LEU A 462 -6.11 0.13 -27.47
C LEU A 462 -6.84 0.41 -26.14
N ASP A 463 -8.04 0.97 -26.26
CA ASP A 463 -8.93 1.15 -25.11
C ASP A 463 -9.66 -0.16 -24.75
N PRO A 464 -10.23 -0.27 -23.53
CA PRO A 464 -10.87 -1.50 -23.06
C PRO A 464 -11.96 -2.06 -23.99
N ASP A 465 -12.74 -1.22 -24.66
CA ASP A 465 -13.81 -1.68 -25.54
C ASP A 465 -13.24 -2.14 -26.89
N ALA A 466 -12.20 -1.48 -27.41
CA ALA A 466 -11.48 -1.92 -28.60
C ALA A 466 -10.75 -3.26 -28.39
N ILE A 467 -10.19 -3.50 -27.20
CA ILE A 467 -9.57 -4.78 -26.82
C ILE A 467 -10.60 -5.91 -26.86
N ALA A 468 -11.79 -5.69 -26.26
CA ALA A 468 -12.85 -6.68 -26.27
C ALA A 468 -13.29 -7.05 -27.70
N GLU A 469 -13.39 -6.06 -28.60
CA GLU A 469 -13.75 -6.31 -30.00
C GLU A 469 -12.64 -7.03 -30.79
N ALA A 470 -11.38 -6.71 -30.53
CA ALA A 470 -10.23 -7.40 -31.13
C ALA A 470 -10.19 -8.89 -30.72
N LEU A 471 -10.34 -9.17 -29.43
CA LEU A 471 -10.40 -10.54 -28.90
C LEU A 471 -11.59 -11.32 -29.47
N ARG A 472 -12.75 -10.68 -29.60
CA ARG A 472 -13.95 -11.29 -30.18
C ARG A 472 -13.73 -11.65 -31.65
N SER A 473 -13.11 -10.75 -32.41
CA SER A 473 -12.86 -10.93 -33.85
C SER A 473 -11.79 -12.00 -34.13
N ALA A 474 -10.86 -12.21 -33.21
CA ALA A 474 -9.83 -13.25 -33.29
C ALA A 474 -10.31 -14.64 -32.86
N SER A 475 -11.46 -14.75 -32.16
CA SER A 475 -11.99 -16.02 -31.69
C SER A 475 -12.76 -16.77 -32.78
N THR A 476 -12.49 -18.06 -32.94
CA THR A 476 -13.25 -18.96 -33.82
C THR A 476 -14.68 -19.19 -33.33
N GLU A 477 -14.87 -19.19 -32.01
CA GLU A 477 -16.18 -19.21 -31.35
C GLU A 477 -16.27 -17.97 -30.43
N PRO A 478 -16.81 -16.85 -30.91
CA PRO A 478 -16.80 -15.61 -30.15
C PRO A 478 -17.69 -15.74 -28.90
N PRO A 479 -17.15 -15.46 -27.69
CA PRO A 479 -17.95 -15.44 -26.47
C PRO A 479 -19.02 -14.33 -26.54
N GLU A 480 -19.99 -14.40 -25.62
CA GLU A 480 -21.04 -13.37 -25.52
C GLU A 480 -20.40 -11.97 -25.35
N PRO A 481 -20.77 -10.98 -26.18
CA PRO A 481 -20.08 -9.69 -26.24
C PRO A 481 -19.96 -8.98 -24.88
N MET A 482 -21.02 -8.98 -24.06
CA MET A 482 -21.01 -8.31 -22.76
C MET A 482 -20.18 -9.07 -21.72
N ALA A 483 -20.14 -10.39 -21.77
CA ALA A 483 -19.30 -11.22 -20.92
C ALA A 483 -17.81 -10.96 -21.19
N LEU A 484 -17.40 -10.94 -22.46
CA LEU A 484 -16.02 -10.64 -22.84
C LEU A 484 -15.63 -9.21 -22.45
N ARG A 485 -16.53 -8.25 -22.71
CA ARG A 485 -16.33 -6.86 -22.29
C ARG A 485 -16.13 -6.76 -20.78
N ARG A 486 -16.97 -7.43 -19.97
CA ARG A 486 -16.81 -7.47 -18.50
C ARG A 486 -15.45 -8.06 -18.09
N GLN A 487 -15.04 -9.15 -18.71
CA GLN A 487 -13.76 -9.79 -18.43
C GLN A 487 -12.57 -8.85 -18.70
N VAL A 488 -12.54 -8.20 -19.87
CA VAL A 488 -11.47 -7.24 -20.21
C VAL A 488 -11.39 -6.10 -19.20
N TRP A 489 -12.53 -5.47 -18.90
CA TRP A 489 -12.58 -4.38 -17.93
C TRP A 489 -12.16 -4.82 -16.52
N GLN A 490 -12.51 -6.04 -16.11
CA GLN A 490 -12.10 -6.59 -14.83
C GLN A 490 -10.59 -6.83 -14.78
N THR A 491 -10.01 -7.49 -15.79
CA THR A 491 -8.57 -7.79 -15.86
C THR A 491 -7.75 -6.50 -15.86
N LEU A 492 -8.10 -5.52 -16.69
CA LEU A 492 -7.43 -4.22 -16.70
C LEU A 492 -7.56 -3.49 -15.36
N GLY A 493 -8.74 -3.56 -14.73
CA GLY A 493 -8.98 -2.97 -13.42
C GLY A 493 -8.16 -3.62 -12.30
N GLU A 494 -7.87 -4.91 -12.37
CA GLU A 494 -6.96 -5.59 -11.44
C GLU A 494 -5.52 -5.11 -11.60
N TRP A 495 -5.01 -5.04 -12.84
CA TRP A 495 -3.66 -4.53 -13.09
C TRP A 495 -3.47 -3.05 -12.75
N CYS A 496 -4.48 -2.21 -12.98
CA CYS A 496 -4.43 -0.82 -12.55
C CYS A 496 -4.39 -0.69 -11.02
N ARG A 497 -5.13 -1.54 -10.30
CA ARG A 497 -5.13 -1.59 -8.81
C ARG A 497 -3.84 -2.16 -8.23
N ASP A 498 -3.18 -3.05 -8.96
CA ASP A 498 -1.89 -3.62 -8.59
C ASP A 498 -0.71 -2.73 -9.01
N GLY A 499 -0.99 -1.64 -9.72
CA GLY A 499 0.02 -0.66 -10.12
C GLY A 499 0.81 -1.04 -11.36
N LEU A 500 0.39 -2.07 -12.11
CA LEU A 500 1.04 -2.50 -13.35
C LEU A 500 0.70 -1.59 -14.54
N LEU A 501 -0.51 -1.03 -14.54
CA LEU A 501 -0.98 -0.07 -15.54
C LEU A 501 -1.39 1.25 -14.88
N CYS A 502 -1.30 2.35 -15.64
CA CYS A 502 -1.88 3.64 -15.29
C CYS A 502 -2.59 4.26 -16.50
N GLN A 503 -3.54 5.17 -16.24
CA GLN A 503 -4.14 5.99 -17.29
C GLN A 503 -3.11 7.00 -17.83
N THR A 504 -3.12 7.24 -19.14
CA THR A 504 -2.26 8.22 -19.82
C THR A 504 -3.06 9.16 -20.73
N GLU A 505 -2.62 10.42 -20.85
CA GLU A 505 -3.19 11.40 -21.80
C GLU A 505 -2.50 11.39 -23.19
N ALA A 506 -1.33 10.74 -23.36
CA ALA A 506 -0.57 10.73 -24.61
C ALA A 506 0.19 9.41 -24.89
N VAL A 507 0.54 9.17 -26.16
CA VAL A 507 1.28 7.99 -26.66
C VAL A 507 2.67 7.90 -26.02
N VAL A 508 3.01 6.68 -25.60
CA VAL A 508 4.17 6.27 -24.81
C VAL A 508 5.51 6.82 -25.33
N GLN A 509 6.28 7.48 -24.45
CA GLN A 509 7.74 7.48 -24.50
C GLN A 509 8.30 6.86 -23.21
N ALA A 510 9.34 6.04 -23.35
CA ALA A 510 9.98 5.31 -22.26
C ALA A 510 10.58 6.25 -21.20
N PRO A 511 10.69 5.83 -19.93
CA PRO A 511 11.19 6.70 -18.85
C PRO A 511 12.69 6.95 -18.98
N SER A 512 13.10 8.21 -18.90
CA SER A 512 14.49 8.64 -18.73
C SER A 512 14.88 8.68 -17.24
N ALA A 513 16.04 8.09 -16.92
CA ALA A 513 16.63 8.04 -15.58
C ALA A 513 17.19 9.39 -15.11
N ARG A 514 16.93 9.78 -13.85
CA ARG A 514 17.61 10.80 -13.02
C ARG A 514 17.24 10.56 -11.54
N SER A 515 17.97 10.95 -10.50
CA SER A 515 19.37 11.33 -10.21
C SER A 515 19.48 11.28 -8.68
N GLU A 516 20.65 10.87 -8.18
CA GLU A 516 21.01 10.64 -6.77
C GLU A 516 20.91 11.89 -5.88
N THR A 517 20.69 11.68 -4.57
CA THR A 517 20.76 12.73 -3.53
C THR A 517 21.88 12.46 -2.53
N ALA A 518 22.54 13.55 -2.15
CA ALA A 518 23.79 13.65 -1.40
C ALA A 518 23.68 13.25 0.09
N GLN A 519 24.78 12.71 0.60
CA GLN A 519 25.03 12.38 2.00
C GLN A 519 25.74 13.54 2.72
N THR A 520 25.46 13.75 4.00
CA THR A 520 26.35 14.52 4.89
C THR A 520 26.24 13.96 6.32
N GLU A 521 27.39 13.69 6.92
CA GLU A 521 27.62 13.10 8.24
C GLU A 521 27.66 14.15 9.36
N VAL A 522 27.28 13.76 10.60
CA VAL A 522 27.76 14.40 11.85
C VAL A 522 27.96 13.33 12.94
N ALA A 523 28.97 13.59 13.77
CA ALA A 523 29.75 12.74 14.65
C ALA A 523 29.09 12.21 15.94
N ALA A 524 29.83 11.28 16.55
CA ALA A 524 29.51 10.37 17.64
C ALA A 524 29.91 10.88 19.03
N ASP A 525 29.35 10.24 20.07
CA ASP A 525 29.94 10.20 21.41
C ASP A 525 29.83 8.80 22.06
N ALA A 526 30.94 8.41 22.70
CA ALA A 526 31.26 7.29 23.62
C ALA A 526 31.18 5.82 23.13
N GLU A 527 32.36 5.17 23.12
CA GLU A 527 32.69 3.87 22.50
C GLU A 527 32.23 2.61 23.25
N PRO A 528 31.53 1.69 22.56
CA PRO A 528 31.55 0.25 22.83
C PRO A 528 32.53 -0.48 21.88
N ALA A 529 32.93 -1.71 22.24
CA ALA A 529 33.95 -2.49 21.53
C ALA A 529 33.65 -2.64 20.01
N ALA A 530 34.63 -2.28 19.19
CA ALA A 530 34.59 -2.41 17.73
C ALA A 530 35.64 -3.40 17.24
N VAL A 531 35.30 -4.17 16.21
CA VAL A 531 36.18 -5.14 15.56
C VAL A 531 36.27 -4.85 14.07
N LYS A 532 37.36 -5.25 13.44
CA LYS A 532 37.59 -5.08 12.01
C LYS A 532 37.03 -6.29 11.28
N LEU A 533 36.03 -6.09 10.45
CA LEU A 533 35.46 -7.14 9.59
C LEU A 533 36.07 -7.01 8.19
N ARG A 534 36.64 -8.10 7.66
CA ARG A 534 37.20 -8.17 6.30
C ARG A 534 36.43 -9.16 5.45
N HIS A 535 36.06 -8.73 4.25
CA HIS A 535 35.39 -9.56 3.25
C HIS A 535 35.53 -8.95 1.86
N ASP A 536 35.78 -9.76 0.83
CA ASP A 536 35.95 -9.33 -0.57
C ASP A 536 37.01 -8.21 -0.73
N GLY A 537 38.15 -8.35 -0.06
CA GLY A 537 39.23 -7.36 -0.08
C GLY A 537 38.89 -6.00 0.55
N ARG A 538 37.70 -5.83 1.13
CA ARG A 538 37.26 -4.63 1.85
C ARG A 538 37.31 -4.85 3.35
N ALA A 539 37.38 -3.74 4.10
CA ALA A 539 37.37 -3.74 5.55
C ALA A 539 36.31 -2.77 6.07
N TRP A 540 35.61 -3.18 7.14
CA TRP A 540 34.64 -2.36 7.85
C TRP A 540 34.99 -2.33 9.35
N ALA A 541 34.71 -1.20 9.98
CA ALA A 541 34.66 -1.13 11.44
C ALA A 541 33.27 -1.62 11.87
N LEU A 542 33.19 -2.78 12.51
CA LEU A 542 31.94 -3.38 13.00
C LEU A 542 31.81 -3.12 14.50
N ARG A 543 30.80 -2.32 14.87
CA ARG A 543 30.41 -2.09 16.26
C ARG A 543 29.46 -3.19 16.71
N ILE A 544 29.75 -3.82 17.85
CA ILE A 544 28.97 -4.93 18.40
C ILE A 544 28.28 -4.48 19.70
N ALA A 545 26.99 -4.79 19.84
CA ALA A 545 26.20 -4.39 21.00
C ALA A 545 26.56 -5.13 22.30
N ASP A 546 26.84 -6.44 22.21
CA ASP A 546 27.16 -7.28 23.37
C ASP A 546 27.93 -8.56 22.97
N ALA A 547 28.41 -9.28 24.00
CA ALA A 547 29.24 -10.48 23.85
C ALA A 547 28.53 -11.68 23.21
N ALA A 548 27.19 -11.76 23.24
CA ALA A 548 26.46 -12.88 22.63
C ALA A 548 26.47 -12.78 21.10
N ILE A 549 26.38 -11.56 20.56
CA ILE A 549 26.60 -11.30 19.14
C ILE A 549 28.06 -11.58 18.77
N GLU A 550 29.01 -11.09 19.58
CA GLU A 550 30.44 -11.29 19.32
C GLU A 550 30.79 -12.77 19.18
N GLN A 551 30.34 -13.61 20.11
CA GLN A 551 30.55 -15.06 20.03
C GLN A 551 29.99 -15.65 18.73
N ARG A 552 28.77 -15.26 18.33
CA ARG A 552 28.14 -15.72 17.09
C ARG A 552 28.90 -15.29 15.84
N LEU A 553 29.40 -14.06 15.84
CA LEU A 553 30.18 -13.53 14.72
C LEU A 553 31.55 -14.24 14.63
N VAL A 554 32.22 -14.49 15.76
CA VAL A 554 33.49 -15.24 15.78
C VAL A 554 33.29 -16.68 15.29
N GLU A 555 32.20 -17.35 15.69
CA GLU A 555 31.83 -18.68 15.20
C GLU A 555 31.60 -18.72 13.68
N ALA A 556 31.10 -17.62 13.09
CA ALA A 556 30.69 -17.57 11.68
C ALA A 556 31.73 -16.96 10.72
N PHE A 557 32.50 -15.97 11.17
CA PHE A 557 33.44 -15.23 10.31
C PHE A 557 34.91 -15.53 10.64
N GLY A 558 35.21 -16.09 11.82
CA GLY A 558 36.56 -16.56 12.17
C GLY A 558 37.66 -15.52 11.92
N ALA A 559 38.60 -15.84 11.04
CA ALA A 559 39.73 -14.98 10.66
C ALA A 559 39.33 -13.67 9.96
N GLY A 560 38.09 -13.57 9.46
CA GLY A 560 37.53 -12.32 8.91
C GLY A 560 37.24 -11.26 9.97
N LEU A 561 37.31 -11.58 11.27
CA LEU A 561 37.18 -10.64 12.38
C LEU A 561 38.55 -10.46 13.07
N GLU A 562 39.12 -9.28 12.89
CA GLU A 562 40.40 -8.89 13.48
C GLU A 562 40.18 -7.82 14.57
N PRO A 563 41.05 -7.73 15.59
CA PRO A 563 41.05 -6.58 16.50
C PRO A 563 41.21 -5.26 15.71
N LEU A 564 40.39 -4.25 15.99
CA LEU A 564 40.47 -2.94 15.34
C LEU A 564 41.32 -1.97 16.18
N PRO A 565 42.50 -1.54 15.70
CA PRO A 565 43.26 -0.50 16.37
C PRO A 565 42.50 0.84 16.35
N PRO A 566 42.52 1.64 17.44
CA PRO A 566 41.81 2.93 17.50
C PRO A 566 42.19 3.89 16.37
N GLU A 567 43.45 3.84 15.91
CA GLU A 567 43.97 4.67 14.82
C GLU A 567 43.39 4.30 13.44
N GLU A 568 42.95 3.06 13.25
CA GLU A 568 42.34 2.57 12.01
C GLU A 568 40.81 2.76 11.99
N ALA A 569 40.17 2.84 13.16
CA ALA A 569 38.72 2.93 13.28
C ALA A 569 38.11 4.16 12.56
N GLY A 570 38.83 5.27 12.55
CA GLY A 570 38.40 6.50 11.86
C GLY A 570 38.53 6.47 10.32
N GLN A 571 39.16 5.44 9.75
CA GLN A 571 39.44 5.33 8.31
C GLN A 571 38.58 4.29 7.59
N LEU A 572 37.80 3.51 8.32
CA LEU A 572 36.97 2.43 7.77
C LEU A 572 35.48 2.81 7.77
N PRO A 573 34.71 2.36 6.77
CA PRO A 573 33.26 2.48 6.80
C PRO A 573 32.67 1.68 7.95
N TRP A 574 31.65 2.24 8.62
CA TRP A 574 31.06 1.65 9.81
C TRP A 574 29.89 0.72 9.51
N LEU A 575 29.89 -0.43 10.15
CA LEU A 575 28.72 -1.27 10.36
C LEU A 575 28.40 -1.31 11.86
N SER A 576 27.13 -1.41 12.21
CA SER A 576 26.69 -1.45 13.61
C SER A 576 25.64 -2.51 13.82
N LEU A 577 25.90 -3.44 14.74
CA LEU A 577 24.91 -4.33 15.32
C LEU A 577 24.51 -3.77 16.67
N LEU A 578 23.30 -3.24 16.75
CA LEU A 578 22.76 -2.49 17.89
C LEU A 578 21.73 -3.34 18.63
N ALA A 579 21.72 -3.26 19.96
CA ALA A 579 20.61 -3.76 20.76
C ALA A 579 19.38 -2.86 20.55
N ALA A 580 18.22 -3.47 20.33
CA ALA A 580 16.95 -2.78 20.13
C ALA A 580 15.85 -3.40 21.03
N PRO A 581 14.77 -2.67 21.36
CA PRO A 581 13.70 -3.17 22.25
C PRO A 581 13.03 -4.48 21.80
N ALA A 582 13.16 -4.86 20.53
CA ALA A 582 12.56 -6.04 19.93
C ALA A 582 13.60 -6.99 19.30
N GLY A 583 14.83 -7.01 19.83
CA GLY A 583 15.93 -7.87 19.37
C GLY A 583 17.16 -7.04 19.00
N TYR A 584 17.69 -7.25 17.81
CA TYR A 584 18.87 -6.55 17.30
C TYR A 584 18.57 -5.80 16.00
N ALA A 585 19.41 -4.82 15.71
CA ALA A 585 19.35 -4.01 14.52
C ALA A 585 20.72 -3.99 13.84
N LEU A 586 20.75 -4.18 12.53
CA LEU A 586 21.94 -4.01 11.70
C LEU A 586 21.85 -2.66 11.00
N ALA A 587 22.91 -1.86 11.08
CA ALA A 587 23.03 -0.58 10.44
C ALA A 587 24.35 -0.46 9.67
N GLU A 588 24.33 0.32 8.60
CA GLU A 588 25.47 0.72 7.79
C GLU A 588 25.62 2.23 7.92
N GLY A 589 26.66 2.69 8.60
CA GLY A 589 26.79 4.07 9.05
C GLY A 589 25.58 4.49 9.90
N SER A 590 24.86 5.51 9.46
CA SER A 590 23.62 5.99 10.07
C SER A 590 22.35 5.34 9.49
N ARG A 591 22.47 4.47 8.49
CA ARG A 591 21.33 3.83 7.82
C ARG A 591 20.98 2.51 8.49
N LEU A 592 19.77 2.39 9.02
CA LEU A 592 19.23 1.13 9.49
C LEU A 592 18.97 0.17 8.31
N VAL A 593 19.64 -0.98 8.31
CA VAL A 593 19.55 -2.01 7.25
C VAL A 593 18.47 -3.03 7.59
N SER A 594 18.48 -3.54 8.83
CA SER A 594 17.52 -4.53 9.35
C SER A 594 17.21 -4.26 10.82
N SER A 595 16.03 -4.63 11.28
CA SER A 595 15.61 -4.47 12.68
C SER A 595 14.78 -5.66 13.15
N ARG A 596 14.65 -5.80 14.48
CA ARG A 596 13.93 -6.90 15.13
C ARG A 596 14.54 -8.28 14.84
N LEU A 597 15.85 -8.32 14.61
CA LEU A 597 16.58 -9.55 14.40
C LEU A 597 16.67 -10.31 15.73
N THR A 598 16.36 -11.59 15.75
CA THR A 598 16.78 -12.50 16.82
C THR A 598 18.29 -12.73 16.74
N LEU A 599 18.89 -13.26 17.81
CA LEU A 599 20.33 -13.57 17.81
C LEU A 599 20.73 -14.55 16.69
N ALA A 600 19.84 -15.46 16.30
CA ALA A 600 20.07 -16.42 15.23
C ALA A 600 20.07 -15.75 13.84
N GLU A 601 19.37 -14.62 13.67
CA GLU A 601 19.21 -13.91 12.40
C GLU A 601 20.30 -12.87 12.15
N VAL A 602 21.15 -12.57 13.15
CA VAL A 602 22.23 -11.57 13.05
C VAL A 602 23.24 -11.91 11.96
N VAL A 603 23.78 -13.13 11.98
CA VAL A 603 24.76 -13.58 10.98
C VAL A 603 24.14 -13.65 9.58
N PRO A 604 22.94 -14.26 9.37
CA PRO A 604 22.26 -14.21 8.09
C PRO A 604 22.06 -12.81 7.54
N ALA A 605 21.63 -11.85 8.38
CA ALA A 605 21.40 -10.46 7.98
C ALA A 605 22.69 -9.73 7.61
N LEU A 606 23.76 -9.91 8.40
CA LEU A 606 25.08 -9.34 8.09
C LEU A 606 25.65 -9.92 6.80
N SER A 607 25.55 -11.23 6.61
CA SER A 607 25.98 -11.88 5.37
C SER A 607 25.22 -11.36 4.15
N THR A 608 23.89 -11.18 4.23
CA THR A 608 23.11 -10.56 3.13
C THR A 608 23.56 -9.13 2.84
N LEU A 609 23.89 -8.34 3.87
CA LEU A 609 24.44 -7.01 3.66
C LEU A 609 25.80 -7.07 2.94
N LEU A 610 26.71 -7.94 3.37
CA LEU A 610 28.02 -8.11 2.73
C LEU A 610 27.88 -8.52 1.26
N LEU A 611 26.96 -9.42 0.92
CA LEU A 611 26.67 -9.78 -0.48
C LEU A 611 26.21 -8.59 -1.31
N ARG A 612 25.35 -7.74 -0.75
CA ARG A 612 24.91 -6.51 -1.43
C ARG A 612 26.07 -5.55 -1.65
N LEU A 613 26.94 -5.40 -0.65
CA LEU A 613 28.11 -4.53 -0.73
C LEU A 613 29.18 -5.06 -1.69
N ALA A 614 29.21 -6.37 -1.92
CA ALA A 614 30.09 -7.03 -2.87
C ALA A 614 29.67 -6.85 -4.34
N ALA A 615 28.43 -6.42 -4.63
CA ALA A 615 27.99 -6.18 -6.00
C ALA A 615 28.72 -4.97 -6.63
N ARG A 616 29.16 -5.11 -7.89
CA ARG A 616 29.88 -4.05 -8.63
C ARG A 616 29.15 -3.77 -9.96
N SER A 617 29.49 -2.66 -10.60
CA SER A 617 28.86 -2.29 -11.88
C SER A 617 29.15 -3.34 -12.94
N GLY A 618 28.09 -3.92 -13.53
CA GLY A 618 28.21 -5.03 -14.49
C GLY A 618 28.53 -6.40 -13.88
N GLU A 619 28.69 -6.48 -12.55
CA GLU A 619 29.03 -7.71 -11.82
C GLU A 619 28.02 -7.97 -10.69
N PRO A 620 26.85 -8.56 -10.98
CA PRO A 620 25.85 -8.85 -9.95
C PRO A 620 26.36 -9.93 -8.98
N VAL A 621 25.79 -9.93 -7.77
CA VAL A 621 26.01 -11.00 -6.78
C VAL A 621 24.73 -11.81 -6.63
N LEU A 622 24.84 -13.14 -6.67
CA LEU A 622 23.74 -14.07 -6.39
C LEU A 622 23.88 -14.63 -4.98
N ASP A 623 22.86 -14.45 -4.15
CA ASP A 623 22.69 -15.03 -2.82
C ASP A 623 22.18 -16.49 -2.92
N VAL A 624 23.06 -17.36 -3.39
CA VAL A 624 22.83 -18.80 -3.57
C VAL A 624 23.88 -19.61 -2.80
N ALA A 625 23.60 -20.87 -2.51
CA ALA A 625 24.63 -21.78 -2.02
C ALA A 625 25.57 -22.15 -3.18
N CYS A 626 26.86 -22.17 -2.93
CA CYS A 626 27.88 -22.58 -3.87
C CYS A 626 28.60 -23.82 -3.33
N TRP A 627 28.63 -24.86 -4.14
CA TRP A 627 29.28 -26.13 -3.85
C TRP A 627 30.24 -26.50 -4.98
N GLN A 628 31.45 -26.93 -4.63
CA GLN A 628 32.43 -27.45 -5.57
C GLN A 628 32.65 -28.95 -5.29
N PRO A 629 31.94 -29.84 -6.01
CA PRO A 629 32.07 -31.28 -5.80
C PRO A 629 33.45 -31.83 -6.24
N ARG A 630 34.07 -31.20 -7.25
CA ARG A 630 35.36 -31.58 -7.84
C ARG A 630 36.08 -30.35 -8.39
N PRO A 631 37.42 -30.37 -8.51
CA PRO A 631 38.16 -29.31 -9.20
C PRO A 631 37.61 -29.09 -10.62
N GLY A 632 37.33 -27.84 -10.99
CA GLY A 632 36.72 -27.47 -12.28
C GLY A 632 35.19 -27.63 -12.39
N GLU A 633 34.48 -28.13 -11.37
CA GLU A 633 33.02 -28.19 -11.34
C GLU A 633 32.45 -27.26 -10.27
N MET A 634 31.47 -26.42 -10.64
CA MET A 634 30.77 -25.55 -9.69
C MET A 634 29.25 -25.71 -9.80
N MET A 635 28.59 -25.83 -8.65
CA MET A 635 27.15 -25.95 -8.55
C MET A 635 26.57 -24.80 -7.73
N LEU A 636 25.64 -24.07 -8.38
CA LEU A 636 24.87 -23.00 -7.78
C LEU A 636 23.52 -23.56 -7.35
N LEU A 637 23.23 -23.48 -6.05
CA LEU A 637 22.03 -24.05 -5.43
C LEU A 637 21.10 -22.92 -5.01
N ALA A 638 20.01 -22.74 -5.77
CA ALA A 638 18.92 -21.83 -5.40
C ALA A 638 17.94 -22.57 -4.47
N VAL A 639 17.88 -22.17 -3.20
CA VAL A 639 17.15 -22.89 -2.15
C VAL A 639 15.89 -22.11 -1.77
N ASP A 640 14.72 -22.63 -2.13
CA ASP A 640 13.43 -21.93 -1.96
C ASP A 640 12.78 -22.12 -0.58
N ASP A 641 13.10 -23.20 0.14
CA ASP A 641 12.46 -23.55 1.41
C ASP A 641 13.48 -23.84 2.53
N GLU A 642 13.08 -23.60 3.78
CA GLU A 642 13.94 -23.82 4.96
C GLU A 642 14.28 -25.30 5.16
N SER A 643 13.34 -26.21 4.85
CA SER A 643 13.58 -27.66 4.94
C SER A 643 14.67 -28.11 3.96
N CYS A 644 14.71 -27.53 2.75
CA CYS A 644 15.79 -27.76 1.78
C CYS A 644 17.13 -27.22 2.29
N ARG A 645 17.12 -26.09 2.99
CA ARG A 645 18.32 -25.50 3.60
C ARG A 645 18.88 -26.39 4.71
N GLU A 646 18.02 -26.95 5.57
CA GLU A 646 18.42 -27.91 6.61
C GLU A 646 18.98 -29.21 6.02
N ALA A 647 18.33 -29.75 4.98
CA ALA A 647 18.79 -30.96 4.29
C ALA A 647 20.16 -30.78 3.63
N LEU A 648 20.37 -29.64 2.96
CA LEU A 648 21.67 -29.26 2.38
C LEU A 648 22.76 -29.16 3.45
N THR A 649 22.43 -28.50 4.56
CA THR A 649 23.35 -28.30 5.68
C THR A 649 23.77 -29.63 6.28
N SER A 650 22.81 -30.54 6.48
CA SER A 650 23.06 -31.87 7.04
C SER A 650 23.89 -32.74 6.10
N SER A 651 23.75 -32.56 4.78
CA SER A 651 24.40 -33.39 3.76
C SER A 651 25.81 -32.89 3.37
N LEU A 652 25.99 -31.57 3.26
CA LEU A 652 27.21 -30.96 2.71
C LEU A 652 27.98 -30.12 3.73
N GLY A 653 27.34 -29.68 4.82
CA GLY A 653 27.99 -29.01 5.94
C GLY A 653 28.92 -27.87 5.54
N GLU A 654 30.17 -27.94 5.98
CA GLU A 654 31.22 -26.94 5.74
C GLU A 654 31.73 -26.88 4.30
N ALA A 655 31.32 -27.80 3.42
CA ALA A 655 31.67 -27.75 1.99
C ALA A 655 30.84 -26.72 1.20
N LEU A 656 29.83 -26.11 1.84
CA LEU A 656 28.99 -25.07 1.25
C LEU A 656 29.51 -23.68 1.59
N SER A 657 29.63 -22.85 0.56
CA SER A 657 29.75 -21.40 0.72
C SER A 657 28.47 -20.71 0.26
N ARG A 658 28.28 -19.45 0.65
CA ARG A 658 27.16 -18.60 0.27
C ARG A 658 27.65 -17.43 -0.56
N GLY A 659 26.93 -17.13 -1.63
CA GLY A 659 27.20 -15.97 -2.47
C GLY A 659 28.17 -16.25 -3.61
N VAL A 660 27.80 -15.83 -4.82
CA VAL A 660 28.70 -15.79 -5.97
C VAL A 660 28.59 -14.46 -6.69
N ARG A 661 29.70 -13.88 -7.12
CA ARG A 661 29.73 -12.77 -8.05
C ARG A 661 29.78 -13.31 -9.47
N LEU A 662 28.94 -12.76 -10.34
CA LEU A 662 28.98 -13.05 -11.77
C LEU A 662 29.65 -11.88 -12.49
N THR A 663 30.55 -12.17 -13.43
CA THR A 663 31.03 -11.19 -14.42
C THR A 663 30.45 -11.57 -15.78
N LEU A 664 29.61 -10.68 -16.34
CA LEU A 664 28.87 -10.91 -17.58
C LEU A 664 29.41 -9.99 -18.70
N GLN A 665 30.62 -10.28 -19.21
CA GLN A 665 31.31 -9.53 -20.26
C GLN A 665 31.82 -10.47 -21.39
N ASP A 666 31.70 -10.06 -22.66
CA ASP A 666 32.31 -10.69 -23.85
C ASP A 666 32.15 -12.24 -23.96
N ASP A 667 30.94 -12.73 -24.26
CA ASP A 667 30.55 -14.14 -24.52
C ASP A 667 31.02 -15.19 -23.47
N THR A 668 31.63 -14.74 -22.38
CA THR A 668 32.24 -15.59 -21.35
C THR A 668 31.74 -15.15 -19.97
N VAL A 669 31.30 -16.11 -19.16
CA VAL A 669 30.77 -15.82 -17.82
C VAL A 669 31.73 -16.36 -16.77
N HIS A 670 32.22 -15.44 -15.93
CA HIS A 670 33.04 -15.79 -14.79
C HIS A 670 32.20 -15.80 -13.51
N VAL A 671 32.34 -16.85 -12.72
CA VAL A 671 31.66 -17.01 -11.44
C VAL A 671 32.71 -17.06 -10.34
N GLU A 672 32.65 -16.12 -9.42
CA GLU A 672 33.57 -15.97 -8.29
C GLU A 672 32.81 -16.25 -6.98
N PRO A 673 33.11 -17.34 -6.27
CA PRO A 673 32.55 -17.58 -4.94
C PRO A 673 33.00 -16.51 -3.95
N LEU A 674 32.07 -16.00 -3.15
CA LEU A 674 32.36 -14.99 -2.12
C LEU A 674 32.67 -15.61 -0.74
N GLY A 675 32.43 -16.91 -0.54
CA GLY A 675 32.93 -17.61 0.65
C GLY A 675 32.21 -17.28 1.97
N LEU A 676 31.02 -16.67 1.94
CA LEU A 676 30.26 -16.40 3.17
C LEU A 676 29.67 -17.67 3.78
N PRO A 677 29.41 -17.70 5.11
CA PRO A 677 28.82 -18.86 5.76
C PRO A 677 27.37 -19.10 5.30
N PHE A 678 27.06 -20.35 4.94
CA PHE A 678 25.73 -20.74 4.47
C PHE A 678 24.68 -20.85 5.58
N THR A 679 25.04 -21.38 6.75
CA THR A 679 24.12 -21.65 7.88
C THR A 679 24.38 -20.80 9.11
N GLY A 680 25.21 -19.76 8.97
CA GLY A 680 25.73 -18.99 10.10
C GLY A 680 26.61 -19.80 11.06
N ARG A 681 26.98 -21.03 10.70
CA ARG A 681 27.99 -21.87 11.36
C ARG A 681 28.94 -22.40 10.29
N GLY A 682 30.23 -22.16 10.45
CA GLY A 682 31.25 -22.57 9.47
C GLY A 682 32.28 -21.47 9.24
N LYS A 683 33.50 -21.86 8.88
CA LYS A 683 34.58 -20.90 8.63
C LYS A 683 34.42 -20.26 7.25
N MET A 684 34.64 -18.95 7.18
CA MET A 684 34.95 -18.28 5.91
C MET A 684 36.14 -18.99 5.29
N SER A 685 36.02 -19.42 4.02
CA SER A 685 37.15 -20.00 3.30
C SER A 685 38.22 -18.92 3.08
N ASP A 686 39.49 -19.20 3.38
CA ASP A 686 40.57 -18.23 3.21
C ASP A 686 40.55 -17.65 1.79
N ASP A 687 40.50 -16.31 1.70
CA ASP A 687 40.75 -15.52 0.48
C ASP A 687 42.14 -15.92 -0.04
N GLY A 688 42.22 -16.93 -0.92
CA GLY A 688 43.55 -17.49 -1.17
C GLY A 688 43.70 -18.63 -2.17
N SER A 689 42.74 -18.93 -3.03
CA SER A 689 43.00 -19.57 -4.33
C SER A 689 41.72 -19.64 -5.15
N ALA A 690 41.40 -18.57 -5.87
CA ALA A 690 40.51 -18.67 -7.01
C ALA A 690 41.19 -19.61 -8.03
N GLU A 691 40.78 -20.88 -8.10
CA GLU A 691 40.99 -21.65 -9.33
C GLU A 691 40.22 -20.90 -10.42
N GLN A 692 40.98 -20.27 -11.32
CA GLN A 692 40.43 -19.55 -12.46
C GLN A 692 39.62 -20.51 -13.34
N GLY A 693 38.29 -20.29 -13.37
CA GLY A 693 37.37 -20.84 -14.35
C GLY A 693 36.96 -22.29 -14.10
N ALA A 694 35.84 -22.49 -13.40
CA ALA A 694 35.16 -23.78 -13.45
C ALA A 694 34.82 -24.11 -14.92
N THR A 695 35.31 -25.24 -15.42
CA THR A 695 35.06 -25.73 -16.78
C THR A 695 33.61 -26.17 -16.99
N SER A 696 32.86 -26.41 -15.90
CA SER A 696 31.42 -26.69 -15.95
C SER A 696 30.67 -26.02 -14.79
N LEU A 697 29.61 -25.28 -15.15
CA LEU A 697 28.73 -24.57 -14.23
C LEU A 697 27.32 -25.13 -14.32
N ARG A 698 26.70 -25.40 -13.17
CA ARG A 698 25.33 -25.92 -13.08
C ARG A 698 24.50 -25.10 -12.11
N LEU A 699 23.25 -24.84 -12.51
CA LEU A 699 22.24 -24.23 -11.65
C LEU A 699 21.23 -25.30 -11.25
N VAL A 700 21.06 -25.50 -9.94
CA VAL A 700 20.07 -26.42 -9.39
C VAL A 700 19.14 -25.64 -8.46
N THR A 701 17.84 -25.71 -8.73
CA THR A 701 16.82 -25.17 -7.84
C THR A 701 16.29 -26.29 -6.94
N LEU A 702 16.32 -26.10 -5.63
CA LEU A 702 15.79 -27.05 -4.66
C LEU A 702 14.40 -26.62 -4.21
N LYS A 703 13.44 -27.54 -4.30
CA LYS A 703 12.06 -27.36 -3.85
C LYS A 703 11.60 -28.53 -2.98
N THR A 704 10.73 -28.27 -2.02
CA THR A 704 10.00 -29.31 -1.28
C THR A 704 8.78 -29.76 -2.09
N ASN A 705 8.55 -31.07 -2.19
CA ASN A 705 7.41 -31.61 -2.93
C ASN A 705 6.14 -31.55 -2.06
N GLN A 706 5.03 -31.00 -2.58
CA GLN A 706 3.72 -31.07 -1.91
C GLN A 706 2.91 -32.30 -2.33
N ASP A 707 3.29 -32.96 -3.44
CA ASP A 707 2.67 -34.18 -3.95
C ASP A 707 3.74 -35.27 -4.15
N ASP A 708 3.68 -36.36 -3.40
CA ASP A 708 4.65 -37.48 -3.32
C ASP A 708 4.99 -38.20 -4.64
N ALA A 709 4.42 -37.79 -5.78
CA ALA A 709 4.45 -38.53 -7.04
C ALA A 709 5.67 -38.26 -7.94
N SER A 710 6.60 -37.35 -7.57
CA SER A 710 7.71 -36.96 -8.46
C SER A 710 9.00 -36.48 -7.75
N ALA A 711 9.52 -37.26 -6.80
CA ALA A 711 10.90 -37.05 -6.34
C ALA A 711 11.88 -37.37 -7.49
N GLY A 712 12.63 -36.38 -7.99
CA GLY A 712 13.50 -36.57 -9.14
C GLY A 712 14.26 -35.32 -9.60
N LEU A 713 15.21 -35.54 -10.51
CA LEU A 713 15.99 -34.50 -11.20
C LEU A 713 15.26 -34.13 -12.50
N LEU A 714 14.71 -32.92 -12.59
CA LEU A 714 13.94 -32.46 -13.75
C LEU A 714 14.68 -31.32 -14.46
N PRO A 715 14.61 -31.22 -15.80
CA PRO A 715 15.11 -30.05 -16.52
C PRO A 715 14.32 -28.80 -16.11
N GLN A 716 15.02 -27.67 -15.94
CA GLN A 716 14.41 -26.39 -15.58
C GLN A 716 14.33 -25.47 -16.82
N THR A 717 13.17 -24.85 -17.03
CA THR A 717 13.00 -23.80 -18.04
C THR A 717 13.85 -22.58 -17.70
N ARG A 718 14.15 -21.72 -18.69
CA ARG A 718 14.94 -20.52 -18.44
C ARG A 718 14.20 -19.55 -17.53
N LEU A 719 12.90 -19.33 -17.77
CA LEU A 719 12.10 -18.45 -16.91
C LEU A 719 11.94 -18.96 -15.48
N ASP A 720 11.91 -20.28 -15.24
CA ASP A 720 11.86 -20.81 -13.87
C ASP A 720 13.20 -20.66 -13.14
N ALA A 721 14.31 -20.84 -13.84
CA ALA A 721 15.64 -20.57 -13.31
C ALA A 721 15.82 -19.09 -12.98
N LEU A 722 15.37 -18.20 -13.88
CA LEU A 722 15.39 -16.76 -13.66
C LEU A 722 14.51 -16.38 -12.47
N ALA A 723 13.28 -16.90 -12.38
CA ALA A 723 12.39 -16.66 -11.24
C ALA A 723 12.99 -17.12 -9.89
N ALA A 724 13.75 -18.21 -9.88
CA ALA A 724 14.46 -18.67 -8.69
C ALA A 724 15.67 -17.78 -8.34
N LEU A 725 16.32 -17.16 -9.31
CA LEU A 725 17.52 -16.34 -9.07
C LEU A 725 17.23 -14.87 -8.75
N LEU A 726 16.16 -14.29 -9.31
CA LEU A 726 15.88 -12.86 -9.17
C LEU A 726 15.74 -12.36 -7.72
N PRO A 727 15.00 -13.06 -6.82
CA PRO A 727 14.92 -12.65 -5.41
C PRO A 727 16.27 -12.68 -4.69
N ARG A 728 17.26 -13.36 -5.27
CA ARG A 728 18.59 -13.61 -4.73
C ARG A 728 19.65 -12.78 -5.45
N CYS A 729 19.29 -11.96 -6.43
CA CYS A 729 20.25 -11.16 -7.19
C CYS A 729 20.43 -9.76 -6.57
N HIS A 730 21.68 -9.35 -6.40
CA HIS A 730 22.09 -8.04 -5.87
C HIS A 730 22.92 -7.30 -6.90
N SER A 731 22.58 -6.03 -7.15
CA SER A 731 23.28 -5.14 -8.08
C SER A 731 23.87 -3.93 -7.36
N CYS A 732 24.85 -3.28 -7.97
CA CYS A 732 25.59 -2.15 -7.36
C CYS A 732 24.72 -0.93 -7.01
N GLU A 733 23.55 -0.75 -7.63
CA GLU A 733 22.63 0.36 -7.34
C GLU A 733 21.75 0.09 -6.11
N GLY A 734 21.97 -1.02 -5.39
CA GLY A 734 21.21 -1.40 -4.19
C GLY A 734 19.74 -1.73 -4.46
N GLY A 735 19.39 -1.83 -5.75
CA GLY A 735 18.04 -2.07 -6.25
C GLY A 735 17.93 -3.35 -7.08
N VAL A 736 16.69 -3.58 -7.50
CA VAL A 736 16.25 -4.55 -8.51
C VAL A 736 17.19 -4.58 -9.73
N PRO A 737 17.50 -5.75 -10.33
CA PRO A 737 18.34 -5.82 -11.52
C PRO A 737 17.86 -4.90 -12.65
N SER A 738 18.78 -4.12 -13.25
CA SER A 738 18.48 -3.24 -14.39
C SER A 738 18.05 -4.03 -15.64
N ALA A 739 17.39 -3.40 -16.61
CA ALA A 739 16.98 -4.06 -17.85
C ALA A 739 18.15 -4.69 -18.61
N ASP A 740 19.31 -4.02 -18.63
CA ASP A 740 20.54 -4.55 -19.24
C ASP A 740 21.08 -5.77 -18.49
N LEU A 741 21.10 -5.70 -17.15
CA LEU A 741 21.51 -6.82 -16.31
C LEU A 741 20.56 -8.02 -16.46
N MET A 742 19.25 -7.76 -16.57
CA MET A 742 18.23 -8.78 -16.83
C MET A 742 18.46 -9.50 -18.15
N ALA A 743 18.71 -8.76 -19.24
CA ALA A 743 19.00 -9.34 -20.54
C ALA A 743 20.27 -10.21 -20.52
N ARG A 744 21.31 -9.77 -19.80
CA ARG A 744 22.55 -10.55 -19.64
C ARG A 744 22.37 -11.81 -18.80
N LEU A 745 21.57 -11.73 -17.72
CA LEU A 745 21.25 -12.91 -16.90
C LEU A 745 20.42 -13.92 -17.69
N ASP A 746 19.43 -13.47 -18.47
CA ASP A 746 18.63 -14.32 -19.34
C ASP A 746 19.50 -15.00 -20.41
N SER A 747 20.39 -14.25 -21.07
CA SER A 747 21.35 -14.79 -22.03
C SER A 747 22.34 -15.78 -21.39
N TRP A 748 22.89 -15.48 -20.21
CA TRP A 748 23.74 -16.42 -19.46
C TRP A 748 23.01 -17.72 -19.16
N LEU A 749 21.74 -17.64 -18.75
CA LEU A 749 20.95 -18.82 -18.48
C LEU A 749 20.77 -19.70 -19.72
N GLU A 750 20.85 -19.21 -20.95
CA GLU A 750 20.83 -20.08 -22.16
C GLU A 750 21.99 -21.08 -22.16
N GLY A 751 23.19 -20.63 -21.75
CA GLY A 751 24.43 -21.41 -21.78
C GLY A 751 24.71 -22.28 -20.55
N VAL A 752 23.91 -22.18 -19.49
CA VAL A 752 24.10 -22.94 -18.24
C VAL A 752 23.16 -24.13 -18.17
N SER A 753 23.64 -25.29 -17.68
CA SER A 753 22.74 -26.41 -17.39
C SER A 753 21.87 -26.12 -16.16
N ARG A 754 20.54 -26.21 -16.31
CA ARG A 754 19.55 -25.84 -15.29
C ARG A 754 18.66 -27.02 -14.92
N GLN A 755 18.54 -27.32 -13.64
CA GLN A 755 17.76 -28.45 -13.14
C GLN A 755 16.97 -28.08 -11.89
N ILE A 756 15.86 -28.78 -11.65
CA ILE A 756 15.12 -28.73 -10.39
C ILE A 756 15.25 -30.08 -9.69
N VAL A 757 15.49 -30.04 -8.37
CA VAL A 757 15.39 -31.21 -7.50
C VAL A 757 14.23 -31.00 -6.52
N CYS A 758 13.26 -31.90 -6.59
CA CYS A 758 12.17 -31.98 -5.63
C CYS A 758 12.52 -32.97 -4.52
N LEU A 759 12.64 -32.49 -3.28
CA LEU A 759 12.96 -33.32 -2.11
C LEU A 759 11.71 -33.93 -1.49
N SER A 760 11.84 -35.16 -0.99
CA SER A 760 10.90 -35.78 -0.03
C SER A 760 11.01 -35.10 1.33
N GLU A 761 9.98 -35.21 2.17
CA GLU A 761 9.92 -34.56 3.51
C GLU A 761 11.11 -34.91 4.43
N ASP A 762 11.73 -36.07 4.23
CA ASP A 762 12.88 -36.55 5.02
C ASP A 762 14.25 -36.14 4.46
N GLY A 763 14.29 -35.46 3.31
CA GLY A 763 15.51 -34.99 2.65
C GLY A 763 16.50 -36.09 2.25
N SER A 764 16.08 -37.36 2.30
CA SER A 764 16.96 -38.50 2.09
C SER A 764 17.36 -38.63 0.61
N GLY A 765 18.65 -38.89 0.36
CA GLY A 765 19.18 -39.05 -1.00
C GLY A 765 19.59 -37.76 -1.73
N LEU A 766 19.44 -36.56 -1.13
CA LEU A 766 19.85 -35.28 -1.73
C LEU A 766 21.28 -35.30 -2.28
N PHE A 767 22.24 -35.78 -1.49
CA PHE A 767 23.65 -35.88 -1.92
C PHE A 767 23.83 -36.78 -3.15
N ALA A 768 23.13 -37.91 -3.20
CA ALA A 768 23.16 -38.82 -4.34
C ALA A 768 22.51 -38.20 -5.58
N MET A 769 21.41 -37.45 -5.42
CA MET A 769 20.74 -36.74 -6.52
C MET A 769 21.60 -35.60 -7.07
N LEU A 770 22.27 -34.83 -6.20
CA LEU A 770 23.21 -33.79 -6.59
C LEU A 770 24.45 -34.38 -7.29
N LEU A 771 24.92 -35.58 -6.93
CA LEU A 771 25.98 -36.27 -7.66
C LEU A 771 25.50 -36.89 -8.99
N GLN A 772 24.29 -37.46 -9.04
CA GLN A 772 23.67 -37.99 -10.26
C GLN A 772 23.39 -36.89 -11.28
N SER A 773 23.12 -35.67 -10.82
CA SER A 773 23.07 -34.46 -11.66
C SER A 773 24.37 -34.20 -12.44
N GLY A 774 25.48 -34.83 -12.06
CA GLY A 774 26.79 -34.74 -12.71
C GLY A 774 27.02 -35.70 -13.89
N VAL A 775 26.05 -36.57 -14.23
CA VAL A 775 26.20 -37.50 -15.36
C VAL A 775 25.35 -37.04 -16.54
N THR A 776 25.83 -36.04 -17.28
CA THR A 776 25.29 -35.73 -18.63
C THR A 776 26.06 -36.50 -19.70
N SER A 777 25.40 -37.50 -20.28
CA SER A 777 25.53 -38.13 -21.62
C SER A 777 26.88 -38.45 -22.29
N ALA A 778 28.06 -38.17 -21.73
CA ALA A 778 29.36 -38.50 -22.37
C ALA A 778 30.14 -39.66 -21.71
N GLY A 779 29.69 -40.20 -20.57
CA GLY A 779 30.48 -41.13 -19.75
C GLY A 779 29.86 -42.49 -19.45
N LYS A 780 28.95 -43.02 -20.29
CA LYS A 780 28.31 -44.33 -20.05
C LYS A 780 29.14 -45.55 -20.48
N ALA A 781 30.43 -45.40 -20.78
CA ALA A 781 31.26 -46.46 -21.36
C ALA A 781 32.40 -46.98 -20.45
N SER A 782 32.48 -46.63 -19.16
CA SER A 782 33.60 -47.11 -18.33
C SER A 782 33.27 -47.43 -16.87
N ILE A 783 32.01 -47.72 -16.54
CA ILE A 783 31.64 -48.32 -15.26
C ILE A 783 30.88 -49.63 -15.52
N GLU A 784 31.55 -50.53 -16.25
CA GLU A 784 31.36 -51.98 -16.20
C GLU A 784 32.75 -52.58 -16.47
N ALA A 785 33.58 -52.64 -15.41
CA ALA A 785 34.75 -53.52 -15.28
C ALA A 785 35.19 -53.57 -13.82
#